data_AF-A0A1T4ZMS6-F1
#
_entry.id   AF-A0A1T4ZMS6-F1
#
_cell.length_a   1.000
_cell.length_b   1.000
_cell.length_c   1.000
_cell.angle_alpha   90.00
_cell.angle_beta   90.00
_cell.angle_gamma   90.00
#
_symmetry.space_group_name_H-M   'P 1'
#
loop_
_entity.id
_entity.type
_entity.pdbx_description
1 polymer ?
#
loop_
_entity_poly.entity_id
_entity_poly.type
_entity_poly.pdbx_seq_one_letter_code
_entity_poly.pdbx_strand_id
1 'polypeptide(L)'
;MTVPKFKPKVPRRSVEEFKRQGMWTITGRLSYLTYGLRYGIYNLLPPYLRWFLPLIQEDIRDLFRPETEEETVAEEISSSVEIQEEFLSGGFPLYEKYRCPFKNPLNCQEPRQAIADNPELKSCPKCGFPTPLPQQGEIQGKRGRYRIERFINSRGQKRIYTGIQLLEEQPVMIQEYLLPKRYFNEKEAIQTQIAFENISGLSLADGRIQTGRITEVIEAISDRNDRERCYLITTINDGITARTYLSRKGAMSPRQMRYFLNQALQSLEYLHGQKFRLPNGQIQASFVHGNLSLDSVFISPQEQLYFHDPQFRVYLGDLALWERLFDPPTDVRLTPTVPQDLKALGYVCFYLLAGVNTDDNDRFFEPRSNQDWGKTDIALKLFLWRLLELDTPFSSATEARRALLNLPEENLLDEIYRDSLPTEETRKRQKKWWWWLLLFFLLGLLVSGLVWWLGWRPAPVAKNNIPCCISDVAGVPTGKFTYSGEENGIWNYIWRQPNLIKKDQTLEAEFAQRRPQLQLKYLPQPTGEKAIAEVQSGNVDFAISSLTTNLSNDLKARTFAYDGLTVYVPFSYEQRDLSLPKYLNGQISIQQLQQLYTGRITNWQQLGGPDLPVRLYIPDSQEAIRLFEDRVLQEAELIAQFRKMVERGDRTSRSGNFEGNLPKIVQLPTISALRTVLQEFENEQIGAIGFGAISQVFGQCSVYPLAVGDRNNKFIQPLIQENQQPIDPTTDLCSQKGSYYPNYQAFQTGDYPLAYPLAVIFRRDNRREAIGDRFAEILNTQESQELLSKTGIIPILNPRNP
;
A
#
# COMPACT_ATOMS: atom_id res chain seq x y z
N MET A 1 67.87 -12.69 56.67
CA MET A 1 67.44 -14.08 56.45
C MET A 1 65.91 -14.11 56.28
N THR A 2 65.42 -14.90 55.32
CA THR A 2 64.08 -15.54 55.23
C THR A 2 62.77 -14.84 55.70
N VAL A 3 61.84 -14.71 54.73
CA VAL A 3 60.34 -14.76 54.78
C VAL A 3 59.81 -15.79 55.83
N PRO A 4 58.57 -15.74 56.43
CA PRO A 4 57.29 -15.54 55.69
C PRO A 4 55.95 -15.03 56.38
N LYS A 5 55.03 -14.58 55.50
CA LYS A 5 53.55 -14.76 55.36
C LYS A 5 52.51 -14.80 56.52
N PHE A 6 51.44 -14.00 56.28
CA PHE A 6 49.97 -14.24 56.37
C PHE A 6 49.11 -14.09 57.67
N LYS A 7 48.21 -13.07 57.63
CA LYS A 7 46.73 -13.04 57.89
C LYS A 7 46.07 -13.82 59.06
N PRO A 8 44.83 -13.44 59.52
CA PRO A 8 44.24 -12.10 59.67
C PRO A 8 43.37 -11.95 60.97
N LYS A 9 42.92 -10.72 61.32
CA LYS A 9 41.58 -10.47 61.93
C LYS A 9 41.26 -8.97 62.03
N VAL A 10 39.96 -8.65 62.00
CA VAL A 10 39.38 -7.30 62.23
C VAL A 10 38.83 -7.26 63.67
N PRO A 11 38.91 -6.10 64.37
CA PRO A 11 37.72 -5.67 65.11
C PRO A 11 37.45 -4.15 65.14
N ARG A 12 36.15 -3.83 65.01
CA ARG A 12 35.34 -2.77 65.65
C ARG A 12 35.94 -1.39 65.97
N ARG A 13 35.31 -0.37 65.37
CA ARG A 13 35.38 1.07 65.72
C ARG A 13 34.45 1.43 66.89
N SER A 14 34.82 2.49 67.63
CA SER A 14 33.95 3.26 68.54
C SER A 14 33.31 4.47 67.83
N VAL A 15 32.49 5.24 68.56
CA VAL A 15 31.41 6.08 68.00
C VAL A 15 31.86 7.47 67.50
N GLU A 16 33.10 7.90 67.75
CA GLU A 16 33.59 9.26 67.39
C GLU A 16 33.86 9.51 65.89
N GLU A 17 34.14 8.49 65.06
CA GLU A 17 34.41 8.71 63.62
C GLU A 17 33.15 9.07 62.80
N PHE A 18 31.95 8.87 63.34
CA PHE A 18 30.70 9.10 62.59
C PHE A 18 30.26 10.56 62.49
N LYS A 19 30.95 11.51 63.16
CA LYS A 19 30.60 12.95 63.16
C LYS A 19 31.29 13.78 62.06
N ARG A 20 31.99 13.18 61.09
CA ARG A 20 32.59 13.89 59.93
C ARG A 20 32.03 13.52 58.55
N GLN A 21 31.00 12.69 58.46
CA GLN A 21 30.19 12.51 57.25
C GLN A 21 28.71 12.68 57.59
N GLY A 22 28.25 13.94 57.59
CA GLY A 22 26.94 14.37 58.06
C GLY A 22 26.19 15.28 57.08
N MET A 23 26.25 14.97 55.79
CA MET A 23 25.26 15.42 54.79
C MET A 23 24.79 14.18 54.03
N TRP A 24 23.48 14.13 53.72
CA TRP A 24 22.68 12.94 53.36
C TRP A 24 22.09 12.14 54.54
N THR A 25 20.96 12.60 55.10
CA THR A 25 19.81 11.75 55.55
C THR A 25 18.66 12.57 56.19
N ILE A 26 17.76 13.16 55.37
CA ILE A 26 16.37 13.46 55.80
C ILE A 26 15.40 12.99 54.70
N THR A 27 15.41 11.69 54.42
CA THR A 27 14.41 10.99 53.57
C THR A 27 14.24 9.52 54.02
N GLY A 28 14.37 9.25 55.32
CA GLY A 28 14.54 7.89 55.85
C GLY A 28 13.50 7.37 56.86
N ARG A 29 12.50 8.16 57.27
CA ARG A 29 11.59 7.78 58.40
C ARG A 29 10.08 8.06 58.20
N LEU A 30 9.60 8.07 56.97
CA LEU A 30 8.15 8.05 56.65
C LEU A 30 7.73 6.88 55.74
N SER A 31 8.65 5.97 55.41
CA SER A 31 8.43 4.84 54.50
C SER A 31 8.05 3.52 55.18
N TYR A 32 8.12 3.42 56.50
CA TYR A 32 8.00 2.12 57.21
C TYR A 32 6.58 1.72 57.65
N LEU A 33 5.60 2.64 57.57
CA LEU A 33 4.18 2.31 57.85
C LEU A 33 3.30 2.20 56.58
N THR A 34 3.81 2.61 55.41
CA THR A 34 3.08 2.49 54.13
C THR A 34 3.41 1.21 53.35
N TYR A 35 4.38 0.41 53.81
CA TYR A 35 4.83 -0.80 53.12
C TYR A 35 4.04 -2.07 53.45
N GLY A 36 3.40 -2.16 54.63
CA GLY A 36 2.71 -3.38 55.09
C GLY A 36 1.44 -3.75 54.30
N LEU A 37 0.67 -2.76 53.83
CA LEU A 37 -0.63 -2.98 53.16
C LEU A 37 -0.55 -3.09 51.63
N ARG A 38 0.62 -2.85 51.01
CA ARG A 38 0.76 -2.85 49.54
C ARG A 38 0.96 -4.25 48.93
N TYR A 39 1.34 -5.26 49.71
CA TYR A 39 1.74 -6.57 49.18
C TYR A 39 0.61 -7.59 49.03
N GLY A 40 -0.52 -7.45 49.74
CA GLY A 40 -1.64 -8.40 49.66
C GLY A 40 -2.35 -8.47 48.30
N ILE A 41 -2.42 -7.35 47.58
CA ILE A 41 -3.19 -7.24 46.32
C ILE A 41 -2.36 -7.67 45.09
N TYR A 42 -1.02 -7.62 45.19
CA TYR A 42 -0.11 -7.87 44.06
C TYR A 42 -0.20 -9.31 43.51
N ASN A 43 -0.71 -10.27 44.31
CA ASN A 43 -0.74 -11.70 43.98
C ASN A 43 -2.12 -12.21 43.52
N LEU A 44 -3.14 -11.35 43.40
CA LEU A 44 -4.52 -11.76 43.12
C LEU A 44 -4.92 -11.74 41.62
N LEU A 45 -4.02 -11.42 40.68
CA LEU A 45 -4.38 -11.21 39.27
C LEU A 45 -3.43 -11.87 38.25
N PRO A 46 -3.94 -12.50 37.15
CA PRO A 46 -3.13 -13.32 36.23
C PRO A 46 -2.01 -12.60 35.44
N PRO A 47 -1.04 -13.36 34.88
CA PRO A 47 0.13 -12.78 34.23
C PRO A 47 -0.12 -12.05 32.91
N TYR A 48 -1.12 -12.42 32.12
CA TYR A 48 -1.35 -11.79 30.81
C TYR A 48 -1.80 -10.32 30.94
N LEU A 49 -2.48 -9.94 32.04
CA LEU A 49 -2.98 -8.57 32.26
C LEU A 49 -1.92 -7.53 32.68
N ARG A 50 -0.69 -7.88 33.12
CA ARG A 50 0.35 -6.89 33.56
C ARG A 50 1.20 -6.33 32.40
N TRP A 51 0.69 -6.35 31.19
CA TRP A 51 1.08 -5.40 30.15
C TRP A 51 0.57 -3.99 30.52
N PHE A 52 -0.67 -3.90 30.97
CA PHE A 52 -1.46 -2.67 31.13
C PHE A 52 -1.02 -1.67 32.22
N LEU A 53 0.12 -1.88 32.91
CA LEU A 53 0.42 -1.12 34.13
C LEU A 53 1.00 0.29 33.93
N PRO A 54 1.80 0.58 32.88
CA PRO A 54 2.20 1.95 32.57
C PRO A 54 1.01 2.85 32.21
N LEU A 55 -0.09 2.27 31.73
CA LEU A 55 -1.29 2.95 31.23
C LEU A 55 -2.30 3.40 32.32
N ILE A 56 -2.03 3.15 33.61
CA ILE A 56 -2.91 3.58 34.72
C ILE A 56 -2.07 4.29 35.80
N GLN A 57 -1.07 5.06 35.36
CA GLN A 57 -0.10 5.68 36.26
C GLN A 57 -0.43 7.14 36.61
N GLU A 58 -1.36 7.77 35.90
CA GLU A 58 -1.81 9.15 36.13
C GLU A 58 -3.06 9.18 37.03
N ASP A 59 -4.14 8.46 36.69
CA ASP A 59 -5.43 8.45 37.44
C ASP A 59 -5.34 8.23 38.96
N ILE A 60 -4.29 7.55 39.44
CA ILE A 60 -4.14 7.21 40.87
C ILE A 60 -3.61 8.40 41.68
N ARG A 61 -3.06 9.44 41.04
CA ARG A 61 -2.55 10.63 41.73
C ARG A 61 -3.67 11.55 42.23
N ASP A 62 -4.80 11.61 41.53
CA ASP A 62 -5.88 12.56 41.83
C ASP A 62 -6.84 12.11 42.94
N LEU A 63 -6.85 10.82 43.32
CA LEU A 63 -7.69 10.32 44.42
C LEU A 63 -7.23 10.72 45.84
N PHE A 64 -6.08 11.41 45.98
CA PHE A 64 -5.47 11.69 47.29
C PHE A 64 -4.82 13.07 47.38
N ARG A 65 -5.36 14.08 46.68
CA ARG A 65 -4.97 15.48 46.88
C ARG A 65 -5.96 16.13 47.87
N PRO A 66 -5.52 16.62 49.04
CA PRO A 66 -6.39 17.39 49.93
C PRO A 66 -6.77 18.72 49.26
N GLU A 67 -8.02 19.14 49.43
CA GLU A 67 -8.42 20.52 49.20
C GLU A 67 -7.79 21.41 50.28
N THR A 68 -7.20 22.53 49.89
CA THR A 68 -6.98 23.68 50.77
C THR A 68 -6.77 24.94 49.92
N GLU A 69 -7.13 26.07 50.50
CA GLU A 69 -7.50 27.30 49.79
C GLU A 69 -6.31 28.20 49.43
N GLU A 70 -6.64 29.33 48.82
CA GLU A 70 -5.78 30.36 48.27
C GLU A 70 -4.82 30.97 49.30
N GLU A 71 -3.58 31.29 48.89
CA GLU A 71 -2.92 32.51 49.34
C GLU A 71 -1.91 33.03 48.31
N THR A 72 -1.75 34.35 48.27
CA THR A 72 -0.98 35.11 47.28
C THR A 72 0.47 35.35 47.74
N VAL A 73 1.41 35.60 46.80
CA VAL A 73 2.40 36.70 46.84
C VAL A 73 3.41 36.62 45.66
N ALA A 74 3.92 37.80 45.31
CA ALA A 74 4.63 38.26 44.12
C ALA A 74 6.03 37.67 43.74
N GLU A 75 6.42 37.97 42.49
CA GLU A 75 7.75 38.36 41.96
C GLU A 75 9.03 37.58 42.36
N GLU A 76 9.70 36.94 41.40
CA GLU A 76 10.80 37.57 40.61
C GLU A 76 11.38 36.63 39.51
N ILE A 77 11.40 37.14 38.27
CA ILE A 77 12.43 37.01 37.22
C ILE A 77 13.24 35.68 37.10
N SER A 78 13.03 34.94 35.99
CA SER A 78 14.11 34.66 35.02
C SER A 78 13.63 33.94 33.73
N SER A 79 13.69 34.66 32.60
CA SER A 79 13.84 34.15 31.22
C SER A 79 13.18 32.81 30.83
N SER A 80 11.90 32.84 30.42
CA SER A 80 11.41 31.88 29.42
C SER A 80 11.94 32.29 28.05
N VAL A 81 12.85 31.49 27.48
CA VAL A 81 13.18 31.58 26.04
C VAL A 81 12.00 31.02 25.27
N GLU A 82 11.26 31.88 24.58
CA GLU A 82 10.29 31.45 23.57
C GLU A 82 11.03 30.71 22.46
N ILE A 83 10.76 29.40 22.33
CA ILE A 83 11.14 28.66 21.13
C ILE A 83 10.07 28.95 20.08
N GLN A 84 10.29 30.01 19.29
CA GLN A 84 9.52 30.24 18.08
C GLN A 84 9.82 29.11 17.09
N GLU A 85 8.80 28.32 16.73
CA GLU A 85 8.91 27.33 15.66
C GLU A 85 8.86 28.04 14.30
N GLU A 86 10.02 28.41 13.75
CA GLU A 86 10.15 28.79 12.34
C GLU A 86 9.93 27.58 11.43
N PHE A 87 8.67 27.24 11.17
CA PHE A 87 8.24 26.40 10.06
C PHE A 87 7.07 27.03 9.28
N LEU A 88 7.16 28.34 9.06
CA LEU A 88 6.21 29.09 8.25
C LEU A 88 6.42 28.80 6.76
N SER A 89 5.45 28.14 6.11
CA SER A 89 5.31 28.25 4.66
C SER A 89 4.61 29.56 4.26
N GLY A 90 5.16 30.67 4.72
CA GLY A 90 4.94 32.02 4.20
C GLY A 90 6.27 32.50 3.62
N GLY A 91 6.28 32.97 2.38
CA GLY A 91 7.53 33.24 1.67
C GLY A 91 8.29 34.42 2.27
N PHE A 92 9.25 34.15 3.17
CA PHE A 92 10.34 35.08 3.48
C PHE A 92 10.95 35.57 2.16
N PRO A 93 11.27 36.87 2.00
CA PRO A 93 11.69 37.39 0.70
C PRO A 93 13.12 36.91 0.40
N LEU A 94 13.24 35.75 -0.26
CA LEU A 94 14.54 35.22 -0.66
C LEU A 94 15.29 36.28 -1.48
N TYR A 95 16.48 36.62 -1.00
CA TYR A 95 17.40 37.61 -1.58
C TYR A 95 17.00 39.09 -1.46
N GLU A 96 16.39 39.54 -0.35
CA GLU A 96 16.11 40.97 -0.02
C GLU A 96 17.18 42.00 -0.41
N LYS A 97 18.48 41.66 -0.29
CA LYS A 97 19.57 42.56 -0.69
C LYS A 97 19.51 42.96 -2.18
N TYR A 98 18.78 42.22 -3.02
CA TYR A 98 18.40 42.60 -4.37
C TYR A 98 17.03 43.26 -4.33
N ARG A 99 16.99 44.59 -4.52
CA ARG A 99 15.77 45.41 -4.52
C ARG A 99 14.90 45.10 -5.74
N CYS A 100 14.24 43.94 -5.74
CA CYS A 100 13.33 43.50 -6.78
C CYS A 100 11.97 44.19 -6.59
N PRO A 101 11.41 44.86 -7.62
CA PRO A 101 10.07 45.46 -7.55
C PRO A 101 8.98 44.46 -7.14
N PHE A 102 9.17 43.18 -7.49
CA PHE A 102 8.24 42.08 -7.22
C PHE A 102 8.51 41.35 -5.89
N LYS A 103 9.45 41.83 -5.07
CA LYS A 103 9.92 41.23 -3.79
C LYS A 103 10.45 39.77 -3.83
N ASN A 104 10.27 39.04 -4.93
CA ASN A 104 10.81 37.70 -5.14
C ASN A 104 11.63 37.65 -6.45
N PRO A 105 12.94 37.94 -6.42
CA PRO A 105 13.80 37.95 -7.60
C PRO A 105 14.03 36.55 -8.20
N LEU A 106 13.90 35.47 -7.40
CA LEU A 106 14.05 34.10 -7.88
C LEU A 106 12.91 33.71 -8.82
N ASN A 107 11.67 34.01 -8.43
CA ASN A 107 10.43 33.72 -9.16
C ASN A 107 9.96 34.84 -10.11
N CYS A 108 10.70 35.93 -10.27
CA CYS A 108 10.30 37.04 -11.12
C CYS A 108 10.08 36.60 -12.59
N GLN A 109 9.03 37.11 -13.24
CA GLN A 109 8.73 36.80 -14.65
C GLN A 109 9.49 37.71 -15.64
N GLU A 110 9.75 38.96 -15.28
CA GLU A 110 10.38 39.92 -16.20
C GLU A 110 11.78 39.52 -16.72
N PRO A 111 12.70 38.96 -15.90
CA PRO A 111 13.95 38.42 -16.42
C PRO A 111 13.74 37.34 -17.48
N ARG A 112 12.65 36.55 -17.40
CA ARG A 112 12.34 35.49 -18.36
C ARG A 112 11.92 36.05 -19.73
N GLN A 113 11.19 37.16 -19.74
CA GLN A 113 10.85 37.87 -20.97
C GLN A 113 12.09 38.50 -21.60
N ALA A 114 12.91 39.20 -20.81
CA ALA A 114 14.13 39.85 -21.31
C ALA A 114 15.19 38.90 -21.90
N ILE A 115 15.23 37.63 -21.46
CA ILE A 115 16.10 36.59 -22.04
C ILE A 115 15.61 36.15 -23.43
N ALA A 116 14.30 36.18 -23.69
CA ALA A 116 13.76 35.82 -25.01
C ALA A 116 14.21 36.83 -26.09
N ASP A 117 14.31 38.10 -25.72
CA ASP A 117 14.81 39.18 -26.59
C ASP A 117 16.36 39.20 -26.64
N ASN A 118 17.04 38.88 -25.54
CA ASN A 118 18.50 38.82 -25.46
C ASN A 118 18.99 37.60 -24.63
N PRO A 119 19.31 36.46 -25.28
CA PRO A 119 19.78 35.25 -24.61
C PRO A 119 21.11 35.38 -23.83
N GLU A 120 21.93 36.41 -24.12
CA GLU A 120 23.23 36.62 -23.44
C GLU A 120 23.10 37.37 -22.10
N LEU A 121 21.89 37.84 -21.75
CA LEU A 121 21.64 38.63 -20.56
C LEU A 121 21.88 37.80 -19.28
N LYS A 122 22.98 38.05 -18.56
CA LYS A 122 23.38 37.31 -17.34
C LYS A 122 22.77 37.83 -16.02
N SER A 123 22.20 39.03 -16.00
CA SER A 123 21.60 39.63 -14.80
C SER A 123 20.41 40.51 -15.12
N CYS A 124 19.44 40.60 -14.21
CA CYS A 124 18.21 41.36 -14.39
C CYS A 124 18.52 42.87 -14.45
N PRO A 125 18.11 43.60 -15.51
CA PRO A 125 18.42 45.02 -15.67
C PRO A 125 17.79 45.91 -14.58
N LYS A 126 16.70 45.46 -13.94
CA LYS A 126 16.00 46.22 -12.89
C LYS A 126 16.63 46.06 -11.50
N CYS A 127 17.20 44.90 -11.16
CA CYS A 127 17.65 44.61 -9.78
C CYS A 127 19.05 43.97 -9.65
N GLY A 128 19.66 43.56 -10.76
CA GLY A 128 20.99 42.91 -10.80
C GLY A 128 21.02 41.45 -10.35
N PHE A 129 19.88 40.81 -10.08
CA PHE A 129 19.82 39.40 -9.70
C PHE A 129 20.13 38.48 -10.91
N PRO A 130 20.80 37.33 -10.74
CA PRO A 130 21.08 36.40 -11.84
C PRO A 130 19.82 36.01 -12.62
N THR A 131 19.88 36.15 -13.94
CA THR A 131 18.80 35.72 -14.86
C THR A 131 18.61 34.21 -14.82
N PRO A 132 17.40 33.69 -15.10
CA PRO A 132 17.21 32.31 -15.50
C PRO A 132 18.10 31.91 -16.68
N LEU A 133 18.38 30.62 -16.85
CA LEU A 133 19.09 30.11 -18.02
C LEU A 133 18.22 30.21 -19.30
N PRO A 134 18.81 30.54 -20.47
CA PRO A 134 18.09 30.61 -21.75
C PRO A 134 17.69 29.23 -22.26
N GLN A 135 16.59 29.17 -23.02
CA GLN A 135 16.22 27.97 -23.77
C GLN A 135 17.29 27.66 -24.83
N GLN A 136 17.57 26.37 -25.06
CA GLN A 136 18.69 25.88 -25.88
C GLN A 136 20.09 26.19 -25.34
N GLY A 137 20.23 26.84 -24.18
CA GLY A 137 21.53 27.01 -23.53
C GLY A 137 22.16 25.66 -23.16
N GLU A 138 23.49 25.58 -23.18
CA GLU A 138 24.23 24.36 -22.87
C GLU A 138 25.10 24.51 -21.62
N ILE A 139 25.06 23.50 -20.75
CA ILE A 139 25.88 23.36 -19.54
C ILE A 139 26.91 22.26 -19.79
N GLN A 140 28.19 22.54 -19.51
CA GLN A 140 29.28 21.57 -19.64
C GLN A 140 29.54 20.88 -18.28
N GLY A 141 29.23 19.59 -18.21
CA GLY A 141 29.63 18.70 -17.11
C GLY A 141 30.84 17.82 -17.45
N LYS A 142 31.24 16.98 -16.51
CA LYS A 142 32.25 15.92 -16.65
C LYS A 142 31.68 14.68 -17.35
N ARG A 143 30.36 14.45 -17.26
CA ARG A 143 29.65 13.34 -17.93
C ARG A 143 29.06 13.71 -19.30
N GLY A 144 29.14 14.97 -19.71
CA GLY A 144 28.71 15.41 -21.04
C GLY A 144 28.27 16.87 -21.08
N ARG A 145 27.61 17.25 -22.17
CA ARG A 145 26.89 18.52 -22.29
C ARG A 145 25.40 18.30 -22.07
N TYR A 146 24.77 19.23 -21.36
CA TYR A 146 23.35 19.22 -21.05
C TYR A 146 22.69 20.45 -21.69
N ARG A 147 21.68 20.26 -22.54
CA ARG A 147 20.94 21.36 -23.16
C ARG A 147 19.64 21.61 -22.42
N ILE A 148 19.32 22.87 -22.18
CA ILE A 148 18.11 23.31 -21.49
C ILE A 148 16.94 23.34 -22.47
N GLU A 149 15.88 22.59 -22.17
CA GLU A 149 14.68 22.55 -22.99
C GLU A 149 13.61 23.54 -22.52
N ARG A 150 13.35 23.59 -21.20
CA ARG A 150 12.24 24.38 -20.65
C ARG A 150 12.39 24.65 -19.16
N PHE A 151 12.08 25.89 -18.74
CA PHE A 151 11.91 26.23 -17.32
C PHE A 151 10.58 25.67 -16.78
N ILE A 152 10.62 25.07 -15.59
CA ILE A 152 9.45 24.48 -14.91
C ILE A 152 8.92 25.45 -13.85
N ASN A 153 9.69 25.67 -12.79
CA ASN A 153 9.36 26.53 -11.66
C ASN A 153 10.65 26.85 -10.85
N SER A 154 10.50 27.57 -9.75
CA SER A 154 11.52 27.62 -8.70
C SER A 154 10.94 27.04 -7.41
N ARG A 155 11.78 26.39 -6.61
CA ARG A 155 11.40 25.72 -5.36
C ARG A 155 12.53 25.91 -4.36
N GLY A 156 12.23 26.33 -3.13
CA GLY A 156 13.27 26.77 -2.19
C GLY A 156 14.12 27.88 -2.83
N GLN A 157 15.45 27.69 -2.81
CA GLN A 157 16.42 28.66 -3.33
C GLN A 157 16.91 28.36 -4.78
N LYS A 158 16.30 27.38 -5.46
CA LYS A 158 16.74 26.88 -6.77
C LYS A 158 15.67 27.00 -7.86
N ARG A 159 16.13 27.07 -9.11
CA ARG A 159 15.30 27.01 -10.32
C ARG A 159 15.36 25.62 -10.95
N ILE A 160 14.25 25.15 -11.51
CA ILE A 160 14.10 23.79 -12.04
C ILE A 160 13.78 23.86 -13.53
N TYR A 161 14.50 23.08 -14.33
CA TYR A 161 14.36 22.98 -15.77
C TYR A 161 14.30 21.52 -16.22
N THR A 162 13.63 21.23 -17.33
CA THR A 162 13.91 20.02 -18.12
C THR A 162 15.05 20.29 -19.08
N GLY A 163 15.84 19.26 -19.35
CA GLY A 163 16.92 19.29 -20.32
C GLY A 163 17.25 17.91 -20.87
N ILE A 164 18.21 17.85 -21.77
CA ILE A 164 18.67 16.62 -22.42
C ILE A 164 20.20 16.52 -22.39
N GLN A 165 20.73 15.33 -22.07
CA GLN A 165 22.16 15.03 -22.14
C GLN A 165 22.53 14.69 -23.58
N LEU A 166 23.36 15.53 -24.22
CA LEU A 166 23.61 15.50 -25.66
C LEU A 166 24.43 14.31 -26.18
N LEU A 167 24.99 13.48 -25.29
CA LEU A 167 25.78 12.31 -25.69
C LEU A 167 24.92 11.05 -25.88
N GLU A 168 23.91 10.87 -25.04
CA GLU A 168 23.07 9.67 -24.97
C GLU A 168 21.58 9.99 -25.22
N GLU A 169 21.28 11.25 -25.57
CA GLU A 169 19.93 11.80 -25.75
C GLU A 169 18.98 11.55 -24.55
N GLN A 170 19.55 11.41 -23.35
CA GLN A 170 18.79 11.12 -22.14
C GLN A 170 18.14 12.38 -21.55
N PRO A 171 16.82 12.35 -21.27
CA PRO A 171 16.13 13.47 -20.66
C PRO A 171 16.44 13.54 -19.15
N VAL A 172 16.70 14.75 -18.65
CA VAL A 172 17.18 15.02 -17.29
C VAL A 172 16.45 16.20 -16.66
N MET A 173 16.44 16.25 -15.33
CA MET A 173 16.10 17.46 -14.59
C MET A 173 17.38 18.24 -14.26
N ILE A 174 17.37 19.53 -14.55
CA ILE A 174 18.46 20.45 -14.22
C ILE A 174 17.98 21.36 -13.10
N GLN A 175 18.64 21.31 -11.95
CA GLN A 175 18.38 22.18 -10.81
C GLN A 175 19.49 23.23 -10.71
N GLU A 176 19.17 24.48 -11.01
CA GLU A 176 20.07 25.62 -10.85
C GLU A 176 20.01 26.16 -9.42
N TYR A 177 21.14 26.14 -8.74
CA TYR A 177 21.38 26.83 -7.48
C TYR A 177 22.21 28.08 -7.74
N LEU A 178 21.91 29.14 -6.99
CA LEU A 178 22.53 30.45 -7.17
C LEU A 178 23.42 30.81 -5.98
N LEU A 179 24.53 31.48 -6.27
CA LEU A 179 25.46 32.07 -5.30
C LEU A 179 25.57 33.58 -5.56
N PRO A 180 24.52 34.38 -5.30
CA PRO A 180 24.48 35.75 -5.77
C PRO A 180 25.47 36.64 -5.01
N LYS A 181 26.22 37.47 -5.72
CA LYS A 181 27.32 38.32 -5.18
C LYS A 181 26.99 39.21 -3.96
N ARG A 182 25.72 39.50 -3.67
CA ARG A 182 25.32 40.26 -2.45
C ARG A 182 25.21 39.39 -1.19
N TYR A 183 25.22 38.06 -1.34
CA TYR A 183 25.13 37.08 -0.26
C TYR A 183 26.39 36.24 -0.12
N PHE A 184 27.08 35.95 -1.22
CA PHE A 184 28.33 35.19 -1.23
C PHE A 184 29.45 36.06 -1.78
N ASN A 185 30.54 36.21 -1.03
CA ASN A 185 31.79 36.71 -1.59
C ASN A 185 32.48 35.63 -2.45
N GLU A 186 33.48 36.02 -3.24
CA GLU A 186 34.15 35.10 -4.17
C GLU A 186 34.76 33.87 -3.49
N LYS A 187 35.33 34.04 -2.28
CA LYS A 187 35.91 32.94 -1.50
C LYS A 187 34.83 31.96 -1.02
N GLU A 188 33.73 32.47 -0.50
CA GLU A 188 32.57 31.67 -0.08
C GLU A 188 31.93 30.94 -1.27
N ALA A 189 31.79 31.62 -2.41
CA ALA A 189 31.26 31.03 -3.63
C ALA A 189 32.15 29.88 -4.12
N ILE A 190 33.48 30.07 -4.18
CA ILE A 190 34.44 29.00 -4.52
C ILE A 190 34.38 27.85 -3.51
N GLN A 191 34.33 28.13 -2.21
CA GLN A 191 34.21 27.10 -1.18
C GLN A 191 32.91 26.30 -1.31
N THR A 192 31.81 26.97 -1.63
CA THR A 192 30.50 26.34 -1.83
C THR A 192 30.46 25.50 -3.09
N GLN A 193 31.02 26.00 -4.21
CA GLN A 193 31.21 25.24 -5.45
C GLN A 193 32.03 23.95 -5.22
N ILE A 194 33.14 24.05 -4.48
CA ILE A 194 33.98 22.89 -4.13
C ILE A 194 33.22 21.92 -3.22
N ALA A 195 32.49 22.41 -2.22
CA ALA A 195 31.69 21.55 -1.34
C ALA A 195 30.59 20.82 -2.14
N PHE A 196 29.89 21.55 -3.01
CA PHE A 196 28.80 21.05 -3.84
C PHE A 196 29.25 19.91 -4.77
N GLU A 197 30.35 20.05 -5.51
CA GLU A 197 30.87 18.94 -6.34
C GLU A 197 31.32 17.72 -5.51
N ASN A 198 31.72 17.92 -4.24
CA ASN A 198 32.29 16.87 -3.40
C ASN A 198 31.26 16.06 -2.60
N ILE A 199 30.06 16.60 -2.34
CA ILE A 199 29.03 15.96 -1.50
C ILE A 199 27.70 15.68 -2.22
N SER A 200 27.52 16.22 -3.42
CA SER A 200 26.29 16.02 -4.20
C SER A 200 26.34 14.72 -4.99
N GLY A 201 25.56 13.75 -4.53
CA GLY A 201 25.53 12.38 -5.03
C GLY A 201 25.81 11.37 -3.92
N LEU A 202 24.95 10.35 -3.80
CA LEU A 202 25.03 9.32 -2.77
C LEU A 202 25.20 7.96 -3.45
N SER A 203 26.36 7.34 -3.29
CA SER A 203 26.61 5.96 -3.70
C SER A 203 26.80 5.07 -2.47
N LEU A 204 26.38 3.81 -2.48
CA LEU A 204 26.66 2.93 -1.34
C LEU A 204 28.14 2.62 -1.23
N ALA A 205 28.68 2.66 -0.01
CA ALA A 205 30.10 2.45 0.25
C ALA A 205 30.58 1.04 -0.12
N ASP A 206 29.67 0.06 -0.11
CA ASP A 206 29.91 -1.33 -0.52
C ASP A 206 29.74 -1.59 -2.04
N GLY A 207 29.38 -0.56 -2.82
CA GLY A 207 29.24 -0.66 -4.27
C GLY A 207 27.96 -1.35 -4.75
N ARG A 208 27.02 -1.71 -3.86
CA ARG A 208 25.71 -2.24 -4.27
C ARG A 208 24.88 -1.11 -4.90
N ILE A 209 24.14 -1.46 -5.96
CA ILE A 209 23.08 -0.61 -6.50
C ILE A 209 21.79 -1.01 -5.77
N GLN A 210 21.51 -0.37 -4.63
CA GLN A 210 20.27 -0.58 -3.89
C GLN A 210 19.49 0.75 -3.88
N THR A 211 18.36 0.77 -4.57
CA THR A 211 17.51 1.96 -4.67
C THR A 211 16.61 2.10 -3.43
N GLY A 212 17.15 2.74 -2.38
CA GLY A 212 16.27 3.59 -1.58
C GLY A 212 15.61 4.60 -2.53
N ARG A 213 14.32 4.88 -2.38
CA ARG A 213 13.57 5.74 -3.32
C ARG A 213 13.93 7.20 -3.07
N ILE A 214 15.13 7.56 -3.48
CA ILE A 214 15.74 8.89 -3.36
C ILE A 214 16.10 9.34 -4.77
N THR A 215 15.86 10.61 -5.09
CA THR A 215 16.18 11.18 -6.41
C THR A 215 17.66 10.96 -6.77
N GLU A 216 17.91 10.30 -7.90
CA GLU A 216 19.26 9.94 -8.32
C GLU A 216 19.98 11.15 -8.94
N VAL A 217 21.13 11.49 -8.37
CA VAL A 217 22.04 12.53 -8.89
C VAL A 217 22.95 11.92 -9.94
N ILE A 218 22.82 12.41 -11.18
CA ILE A 218 23.68 12.04 -12.31
C ILE A 218 25.02 12.78 -12.19
N GLU A 219 24.96 14.09 -11.96
CA GLU A 219 26.17 14.93 -11.79
C GLU A 219 25.86 16.19 -10.97
N ALA A 220 26.86 16.68 -10.25
CA ALA A 220 26.89 18.02 -9.69
C ALA A 220 28.01 18.84 -10.36
N ILE A 221 27.64 19.99 -10.92
CA ILE A 221 28.49 20.82 -11.78
C ILE A 221 28.59 22.21 -11.15
N SER A 222 29.80 22.69 -10.89
CA SER A 222 30.02 24.12 -10.60
C SER A 222 30.52 24.84 -11.84
N ASP A 223 29.88 25.95 -12.21
CA ASP A 223 30.36 26.74 -13.34
C ASP A 223 31.64 27.48 -12.94
N ARG A 224 32.75 27.17 -13.64
CA ARG A 224 34.06 27.77 -13.37
C ARG A 224 34.20 29.16 -14.00
N ASN A 225 33.36 29.47 -14.99
CA ASN A 225 33.32 30.74 -15.70
C ASN A 225 32.24 31.68 -15.10
N ASP A 226 31.19 31.13 -14.49
CA ASP A 226 30.18 31.86 -13.71
C ASP A 226 30.17 31.41 -12.23
N ARG A 227 30.84 32.19 -11.36
CA ARG A 227 30.88 31.92 -9.91
C ARG A 227 29.55 32.05 -9.19
N GLU A 228 28.50 32.55 -9.85
CA GLU A 228 27.17 32.70 -9.24
C GLU A 228 26.26 31.49 -9.47
N ARG A 229 26.73 30.39 -10.10
CA ARG A 229 25.89 29.23 -10.48
C ARG A 229 26.47 27.87 -10.13
N CYS A 230 25.58 26.95 -9.78
CA CYS A 230 25.81 25.52 -9.60
C CYS A 230 24.61 24.75 -10.16
N TYR A 231 24.84 23.56 -10.73
CA TYR A 231 23.81 22.74 -11.35
C TYR A 231 23.81 21.32 -10.79
N LEU A 232 22.69 20.87 -10.25
CA LEU A 232 22.47 19.46 -9.92
C LEU A 232 21.67 18.82 -11.06
N ILE A 233 22.28 17.85 -11.74
CA ILE A 233 21.64 17.07 -12.79
C ILE A 233 21.09 15.79 -12.14
N THR A 234 19.78 15.59 -12.23
CA THR A 234 19.12 14.38 -11.71
C THR A 234 18.35 13.66 -12.81
N THR A 235 18.05 12.38 -12.59
CA THR A 235 17.07 11.67 -13.42
C THR A 235 15.70 12.36 -13.34
N ILE A 236 14.88 12.20 -14.38
CA ILE A 236 13.48 12.61 -14.34
C ILE A 236 12.72 11.66 -13.40
N ASN A 237 11.89 12.24 -12.55
CA ASN A 237 10.90 11.53 -11.75
C ASN A 237 9.53 11.93 -12.26
N ASP A 238 8.73 10.96 -12.71
CA ASP A 238 7.38 11.19 -13.25
C ASP A 238 6.35 11.57 -12.16
N GLY A 239 6.80 11.80 -10.93
CA GLY A 239 6.00 12.20 -9.78
C GLY A 239 5.89 13.70 -9.54
N ILE A 240 4.72 14.09 -9.05
CA ILE A 240 4.43 15.45 -8.57
C ILE A 240 4.82 15.58 -7.09
N THR A 241 5.11 16.80 -6.61
CA THR A 241 5.36 17.01 -5.17
C THR A 241 4.12 16.69 -4.34
N ALA A 242 4.28 16.30 -3.07
CA ALA A 242 3.17 16.03 -2.16
C ALA A 242 2.26 17.27 -1.98
N ARG A 243 2.80 18.49 -2.07
CA ARG A 243 2.01 19.75 -2.14
C ARG A 243 1.11 19.79 -3.39
N THR A 244 1.68 19.43 -4.54
CA THR A 244 0.95 19.40 -5.83
C THR A 244 -0.06 18.26 -5.87
N TYR A 245 0.21 17.15 -5.17
CA TYR A 245 -0.75 16.08 -4.96
C TYR A 245 -1.92 16.59 -4.10
N LEU A 246 -1.64 17.19 -2.95
CA LEU A 246 -2.63 17.69 -2.01
C LEU A 246 -3.59 18.69 -2.70
N SER A 247 -3.06 19.66 -3.44
CA SER A 247 -3.88 20.65 -4.17
C SER A 247 -4.66 20.09 -5.37
N ARG A 248 -4.33 18.89 -5.87
CA ARG A 248 -5.01 18.25 -7.03
C ARG A 248 -5.93 17.09 -6.65
N LYS A 249 -5.71 16.46 -5.49
CA LYS A 249 -6.38 15.21 -5.07
C LYS A 249 -7.02 15.31 -3.69
N GLY A 250 -6.68 16.31 -2.87
CA GLY A 250 -7.17 16.45 -1.50
C GLY A 250 -6.58 15.42 -0.55
N ALA A 251 -7.35 15.07 0.48
CA ALA A 251 -6.95 14.17 1.55
C ALA A 251 -6.67 12.73 1.06
N MET A 252 -5.61 12.13 1.59
CA MET A 252 -5.35 10.68 1.49
C MET A 252 -6.23 9.90 2.47
N SER A 253 -6.66 8.69 2.07
CA SER A 253 -7.31 7.75 2.98
C SER A 253 -6.32 7.10 3.98
N PRO A 254 -6.78 6.52 5.09
CA PRO A 254 -5.90 5.86 6.07
C PRO A 254 -5.09 4.70 5.47
N ARG A 255 -5.67 3.97 4.50
CA ARG A 255 -4.96 2.94 3.71
C ARG A 255 -3.89 3.54 2.79
N GLN A 256 -4.19 4.63 2.08
CA GLN A 256 -3.20 5.36 1.27
C GLN A 256 -2.07 5.89 2.15
N MET A 257 -2.38 6.39 3.34
CA MET A 257 -1.41 6.93 4.28
C MET A 257 -0.47 5.85 4.85
N ARG A 258 -0.99 4.68 5.25
CA ARG A 258 -0.15 3.52 5.65
C ARG A 258 0.83 3.13 4.55
N TYR A 259 0.37 3.09 3.31
CA TYR A 259 1.20 2.73 2.17
C TYR A 259 2.26 3.79 1.84
N PHE A 260 1.89 5.08 1.91
CA PHE A 260 2.81 6.22 1.81
C PHE A 260 3.91 6.14 2.89
N LEU A 261 3.50 5.99 4.16
CA LEU A 261 4.39 5.88 5.32
C LEU A 261 5.38 4.72 5.16
N ASN A 262 4.94 3.53 4.72
CA ASN A 262 5.83 2.38 4.55
C ASN A 262 6.94 2.67 3.52
N GLN A 263 6.62 3.35 2.41
CA GLN A 263 7.62 3.72 1.40
C GLN A 263 8.56 4.84 1.85
N ALA A 264 8.02 5.87 2.51
CA ALA A 264 8.80 6.98 3.04
C ALA A 264 9.77 6.51 4.14
N LEU A 265 9.26 5.73 5.11
CA LEU A 265 10.06 5.15 6.18
C LEU A 265 11.06 4.11 5.66
N GLN A 266 10.76 3.38 4.57
CA GLN A 266 11.76 2.51 3.92
C GLN A 266 12.93 3.30 3.34
N SER A 267 12.65 4.48 2.77
CA SER A 267 13.67 5.36 2.19
C SER A 267 14.49 6.09 3.27
N LEU A 268 13.86 6.44 4.40
CA LEU A 268 14.56 6.93 5.59
C LEU A 268 15.39 5.82 6.28
N GLU A 269 14.86 4.60 6.44
CA GLU A 269 15.62 3.44 6.94
C GLU A 269 16.88 3.18 6.10
N TYR A 270 16.78 3.34 4.78
CA TYR A 270 17.92 3.29 3.88
C TYR A 270 18.92 4.44 4.12
N LEU A 271 18.45 5.69 4.18
CA LEU A 271 19.32 6.86 4.35
C LEU A 271 20.00 6.89 5.73
N HIS A 272 19.24 6.59 6.79
CA HIS A 272 19.68 6.57 8.19
C HIS A 272 20.55 5.35 8.51
N GLY A 273 20.30 4.20 7.88
CA GLY A 273 20.93 2.92 8.25
C GLY A 273 22.15 2.51 7.44
N GLN A 274 22.35 3.06 6.23
CA GLN A 274 23.44 2.64 5.34
C GLN A 274 24.70 3.52 5.46
N LYS A 275 25.81 3.03 4.87
CA LYS A 275 27.05 3.78 4.68
C LYS A 275 27.16 4.22 3.23
N PHE A 276 27.38 5.50 3.00
CA PHE A 276 27.50 6.06 1.66
C PHE A 276 28.91 6.58 1.41
N ARG A 277 29.38 6.41 0.18
CA ARG A 277 30.57 7.05 -0.37
C ARG A 277 30.14 8.30 -1.15
N LEU A 278 30.69 9.43 -0.73
CA LEU A 278 30.53 10.73 -1.41
C LEU A 278 31.47 10.82 -2.62
N PRO A 279 31.24 11.74 -3.58
CA PRO A 279 32.11 11.98 -4.73
C PRO A 279 33.59 12.20 -4.39
N ASN A 280 33.89 12.82 -3.24
CA ASN A 280 35.25 13.01 -2.73
C ASN A 280 35.92 11.73 -2.17
N GLY A 281 35.25 10.58 -2.23
CA GLY A 281 35.72 9.28 -1.73
C GLY A 281 35.50 9.03 -0.24
N GLN A 282 35.07 10.03 0.54
CA GLN A 282 34.79 9.87 1.96
C GLN A 282 33.60 8.92 2.17
N ILE A 283 33.70 8.06 3.18
CA ILE A 283 32.61 7.18 3.61
C ILE A 283 32.02 7.73 4.90
N GLN A 284 30.74 8.11 4.85
CA GLN A 284 29.98 8.53 6.01
C GLN A 284 28.97 7.45 6.39
N ALA A 285 28.86 7.18 7.70
CA ALA A 285 27.85 6.30 8.26
C ALA A 285 26.62 7.12 8.63
N SER A 286 25.46 6.75 8.08
CA SER A 286 24.20 7.49 8.20
C SER A 286 24.20 8.85 7.51
N PHE A 287 23.12 9.12 6.77
CA PHE A 287 22.71 10.45 6.39
C PHE A 287 21.33 10.72 6.94
N VAL A 288 21.01 12.00 7.10
CA VAL A 288 19.66 12.50 7.39
C VAL A 288 19.15 13.25 6.16
N HIS A 289 17.85 13.26 5.94
CA HIS A 289 17.24 14.00 4.85
C HIS A 289 17.26 15.50 5.16
N GLY A 290 16.92 15.89 6.38
CA GLY A 290 17.02 17.23 6.98
C GLY A 290 16.12 18.31 6.38
N ASN A 291 15.48 18.05 5.25
CA ASN A 291 14.61 18.97 4.52
C ASN A 291 13.28 18.31 4.08
N LEU A 292 12.77 17.36 4.87
CA LEU A 292 11.50 16.70 4.55
C LEU A 292 10.34 17.69 4.61
N SER A 293 9.57 17.79 3.53
CA SER A 293 8.43 18.70 3.40
C SER A 293 7.47 18.23 2.31
N LEU A 294 6.30 18.89 2.20
CA LEU A 294 5.37 18.65 1.09
C LEU A 294 6.00 18.94 -0.30
N ASP A 295 7.10 19.70 -0.35
CA ASP A 295 7.77 20.08 -1.60
C ASP A 295 8.96 19.18 -1.96
N SER A 296 9.53 18.47 -0.98
CA SER A 296 10.68 17.57 -1.12
C SER A 296 10.29 16.09 -1.28
N VAL A 297 9.04 15.75 -0.96
CA VAL A 297 8.48 14.40 -1.15
C VAL A 297 7.68 14.37 -2.45
N PHE A 298 7.92 13.36 -3.28
CA PHE A 298 7.30 13.20 -4.60
C PHE A 298 6.43 11.94 -4.63
N ILE A 299 5.25 12.08 -5.24
CA ILE A 299 4.27 11.01 -5.44
C ILE A 299 4.13 10.80 -6.94
N SER A 300 4.67 9.68 -7.42
CA SER A 300 4.56 9.23 -8.81
C SER A 300 3.41 8.24 -8.93
N PRO A 301 2.35 8.52 -9.71
CA PRO A 301 1.32 7.52 -10.00
C PRO A 301 1.95 6.32 -10.72
N GLN A 302 1.35 5.15 -10.57
CA GLN A 302 1.71 3.97 -11.35
C GLN A 302 0.57 3.63 -12.29
N GLU A 303 0.83 3.60 -13.59
CA GLU A 303 -0.09 3.03 -14.56
C GLU A 303 0.08 1.50 -14.56
N GLN A 304 -0.59 0.81 -13.64
CA GLN A 304 -0.68 -0.66 -13.64
C GLN A 304 -2.10 -1.12 -13.31
N LEU A 305 -2.75 -1.75 -14.29
CA LEU A 305 -4.19 -2.00 -14.37
C LEU A 305 -4.77 -3.00 -13.33
N TYR A 306 -4.02 -3.36 -12.30
CA TYR A 306 -4.24 -4.49 -11.40
C TYR A 306 -3.80 -4.15 -9.97
N PHE A 307 -4.47 -4.74 -8.97
CA PHE A 307 -4.25 -4.62 -7.50
C PHE A 307 -5.02 -3.53 -6.76
N HIS A 308 -5.67 -3.94 -5.66
CA HIS A 308 -6.41 -3.11 -4.70
C HIS A 308 -5.56 -2.18 -3.81
N ASP A 309 -4.23 -2.20 -3.93
CA ASP A 309 -3.33 -1.39 -3.09
C ASP A 309 -3.09 0.01 -3.67
N PRO A 310 -2.78 1.03 -2.85
CA PRO A 310 -2.57 2.40 -3.33
C PRO A 310 -1.46 2.48 -4.40
N GLN A 311 -1.79 2.81 -5.64
CA GLN A 311 -0.88 2.69 -6.77
C GLN A 311 -0.02 3.95 -7.02
N PHE A 312 0.88 4.27 -6.09
CA PHE A 312 1.88 5.33 -6.28
C PHE A 312 3.24 4.99 -5.69
N ARG A 313 4.32 5.51 -6.25
CA ARG A 313 5.66 5.45 -5.66
C ARG A 313 5.96 6.75 -4.92
N VAL A 314 6.47 6.62 -3.70
CA VAL A 314 6.99 7.76 -2.93
C VAL A 314 8.49 7.85 -3.12
N TYR A 315 8.98 9.02 -3.54
CA TYR A 315 10.40 9.34 -3.61
C TYR A 315 10.74 10.53 -2.71
N LEU A 316 11.94 10.53 -2.15
CA LEU A 316 12.48 11.63 -1.36
C LEU A 316 13.54 12.37 -2.18
N GLY A 317 13.55 13.69 -2.18
CA GLY A 317 14.57 14.49 -2.87
C GLY A 317 14.83 15.80 -2.14
N ASP A 318 15.69 16.64 -2.71
CA ASP A 318 16.07 17.94 -2.13
C ASP A 318 16.67 17.82 -0.71
N LEU A 319 17.62 16.90 -0.53
CA LEU A 319 18.27 16.64 0.75
C LEU A 319 18.97 17.90 1.27
N ALA A 320 18.81 18.21 2.57
CA ALA A 320 19.43 19.37 3.23
C ALA A 320 20.94 19.44 3.04
N LEU A 321 21.61 18.28 2.89
CA LEU A 321 23.02 18.17 2.55
C LEU A 321 23.42 19.00 1.33
N TRP A 322 22.54 19.10 0.33
CA TRP A 322 22.77 19.83 -0.91
C TRP A 322 22.13 21.21 -0.88
N GLU A 323 20.87 21.32 -0.42
CA GLU A 323 20.14 22.60 -0.40
C GLU A 323 20.85 23.64 0.50
N ARG A 324 21.23 23.26 1.73
CA ARG A 324 21.76 24.18 2.75
C ARG A 324 23.17 24.67 2.48
N LEU A 325 23.81 24.20 1.41
CA LEU A 325 25.05 24.80 0.92
C LEU A 325 24.83 26.25 0.46
N PHE A 326 23.64 26.52 -0.10
CA PHE A 326 23.26 27.79 -0.72
C PHE A 326 22.51 28.74 0.22
N ASP A 327 22.30 28.33 1.48
CA ASP A 327 21.83 29.21 2.55
C ASP A 327 22.86 30.34 2.80
N PRO A 328 22.41 31.60 2.94
CA PRO A 328 23.26 32.72 3.32
C PRO A 328 24.21 32.42 4.50
N PRO A 329 25.47 32.91 4.46
CA PRO A 329 26.44 32.67 5.54
C PRO A 329 26.06 33.21 6.93
N THR A 330 24.98 33.98 7.04
CA THR A 330 24.44 34.53 8.30
C THR A 330 23.62 33.53 9.11
N ASP A 331 23.17 32.43 8.49
CA ASP A 331 22.14 31.59 9.07
C ASP A 331 22.78 30.45 9.88
N VAL A 332 22.28 30.23 11.10
CA VAL A 332 22.79 29.17 11.98
C VAL A 332 22.44 27.81 11.36
N ARG A 333 23.44 27.17 10.74
CA ARG A 333 23.28 25.85 10.10
C ARG A 333 23.03 24.75 11.14
N LEU A 334 21.78 24.60 11.55
CA LEU A 334 21.31 23.50 12.38
C LEU A 334 21.65 22.18 11.70
N THR A 335 22.38 21.31 12.41
CA THR A 335 22.67 19.96 11.92
C THR A 335 21.40 19.12 12.07
N PRO A 336 20.80 18.63 10.97
CA PRO A 336 19.58 17.85 11.06
C PRO A 336 19.81 16.50 11.74
N THR A 337 18.76 15.95 12.35
CA THR A 337 18.81 14.72 13.14
C THR A 337 17.74 13.72 12.70
N VAL A 338 17.94 12.44 13.04
CA VAL A 338 16.98 11.36 12.74
C VAL A 338 15.58 11.64 13.32
N PRO A 339 15.40 12.10 14.58
CA PRO A 339 14.09 12.49 15.09
C PRO A 339 13.42 13.61 14.28
N GLN A 340 14.18 14.61 13.82
CA GLN A 340 13.64 15.69 12.99
C GLN A 340 13.12 15.21 11.63
N ASP A 341 13.77 14.22 11.01
CA ASP A 341 13.24 13.59 9.79
C ASP A 341 11.91 12.86 10.06
N LEU A 342 11.80 12.17 11.20
CA LEU A 342 10.58 11.45 11.59
C LEU A 342 9.45 12.42 11.92
N LYS A 343 9.75 13.52 12.62
CA LYS A 343 8.80 14.61 12.92
C LYS A 343 8.32 15.29 11.64
N ALA A 344 9.23 15.65 10.73
CA ALA A 344 8.91 16.26 9.45
C ALA A 344 8.04 15.31 8.58
N LEU A 345 8.34 14.01 8.57
CA LEU A 345 7.45 13.02 7.93
C LEU A 345 6.08 12.98 8.61
N GLY A 346 6.01 13.06 9.94
CA GLY A 346 4.77 13.18 10.70
C GLY A 346 3.90 14.34 10.24
N TYR A 347 4.48 15.54 10.07
CA TYR A 347 3.76 16.72 9.54
C TYR A 347 3.31 16.54 8.10
N VAL A 348 4.17 15.99 7.22
CA VAL A 348 3.81 15.67 5.83
C VAL A 348 2.60 14.73 5.79
N CYS A 349 2.60 13.68 6.62
CA CYS A 349 1.49 12.74 6.72
C CYS A 349 0.22 13.35 7.33
N PHE A 350 0.36 14.21 8.33
CA PHE A 350 -0.76 14.95 8.94
C PHE A 350 -1.46 15.84 7.90
N TYR A 351 -0.74 16.70 7.18
CA TYR A 351 -1.34 17.55 6.14
C TYR A 351 -1.94 16.74 4.99
N LEU A 352 -1.31 15.63 4.59
CA LEU A 352 -1.86 14.72 3.59
C LEU A 352 -3.13 14.01 4.05
N LEU A 353 -3.31 13.72 5.35
CA LEU A 353 -4.58 13.20 5.91
C LEU A 353 -5.64 14.30 6.06
N ALA A 354 -5.25 15.50 6.49
CA ALA A 354 -6.16 16.63 6.64
C ALA A 354 -6.73 17.11 5.29
N GLY A 355 -5.96 16.94 4.20
CA GLY A 355 -6.34 17.40 2.86
C GLY A 355 -5.96 18.85 2.57
N VAL A 356 -5.47 19.57 3.57
CA VAL A 356 -5.05 20.98 3.50
C VAL A 356 -3.97 21.24 4.57
N ASN A 357 -3.21 22.33 4.43
CA ASN A 357 -2.21 22.75 5.42
C ASN A 357 -2.57 24.03 6.18
N THR A 358 -3.54 24.81 5.70
CA THR A 358 -4.04 26.05 6.31
C THR A 358 -5.57 26.14 6.21
N ASP A 359 -6.21 26.91 7.09
CA ASP A 359 -7.62 27.28 6.93
C ASP A 359 -7.81 28.54 6.06
N ASP A 360 -9.06 28.97 5.89
CA ASP A 360 -9.44 30.16 5.09
C ASP A 360 -8.86 31.49 5.62
N ASN A 361 -8.26 31.50 6.82
CA ASN A 361 -7.59 32.65 7.43
C ASN A 361 -6.05 32.50 7.44
N ASP A 362 -5.50 31.59 6.63
CA ASP A 362 -4.08 31.23 6.59
C ASP A 362 -3.51 30.65 7.91
N ARG A 363 -4.36 30.25 8.89
CA ARG A 363 -3.89 29.57 10.10
C ARG A 363 -3.47 28.14 9.75
N PHE A 364 -2.27 27.75 10.14
CA PHE A 364 -1.80 26.37 9.97
C PHE A 364 -2.61 25.37 10.81
N PHE A 365 -2.88 24.21 10.22
CA PHE A 365 -3.53 23.09 10.92
C PHE A 365 -2.57 22.52 11.97
N GLU A 366 -3.04 22.31 13.20
CA GLU A 366 -2.21 21.85 14.32
C GLU A 366 -2.50 20.39 14.68
N PRO A 367 -1.49 19.49 14.73
CA PRO A 367 -1.73 18.08 15.08
C PRO A 367 -2.24 17.84 16.52
N ARG A 368 -2.16 18.85 17.41
CA ARG A 368 -2.77 18.84 18.75
C ARG A 368 -4.27 19.16 18.73
N SER A 369 -4.75 19.92 17.74
CA SER A 369 -6.17 20.18 17.55
C SER A 369 -6.84 18.94 16.99
N ASN A 370 -7.76 18.33 17.75
CA ASN A 370 -8.52 17.16 17.25
C ASN A 370 -9.41 17.48 16.04
N GLN A 371 -9.79 18.76 15.85
CA GLN A 371 -10.64 19.21 14.74
C GLN A 371 -9.85 19.37 13.43
N ASP A 372 -8.54 19.60 13.51
CA ASP A 372 -7.66 19.76 12.34
C ASP A 372 -7.23 18.40 11.73
N TRP A 373 -7.70 17.26 12.27
CA TRP A 373 -7.45 15.93 11.69
C TRP A 373 -8.50 15.55 10.64
N GLY A 374 -8.04 15.08 9.47
CA GLY A 374 -8.91 14.39 8.50
C GLY A 374 -9.31 12.98 8.95
N LYS A 375 -9.96 12.22 8.06
CA LYS A 375 -10.39 10.84 8.34
C LYS A 375 -9.18 9.94 8.65
N THR A 376 -9.07 9.46 9.88
CA THR A 376 -8.05 8.51 10.35
C THR A 376 -8.63 7.60 11.41
N ASP A 377 -8.20 6.35 11.43
CA ASP A 377 -8.41 5.43 12.55
C ASP A 377 -7.49 5.79 13.73
N ILE A 378 -7.84 5.26 14.91
CA ILE A 378 -7.13 5.51 16.17
C ILE A 378 -5.69 4.99 16.13
N ALA A 379 -5.44 3.84 15.50
CA ALA A 379 -4.13 3.21 15.47
C ALA A 379 -3.12 4.05 14.67
N LEU A 380 -3.54 4.53 13.50
CA LEU A 380 -2.74 5.42 12.66
C LEU A 380 -2.54 6.80 13.32
N LYS A 381 -3.56 7.34 14.01
CA LYS A 381 -3.43 8.61 14.72
C LYS A 381 -2.40 8.55 15.85
N LEU A 382 -2.44 7.51 16.68
CA LEU A 382 -1.44 7.27 17.73
C LEU A 382 -0.04 7.03 17.15
N PHE A 383 0.04 6.29 16.03
CA PHE A 383 1.31 6.13 15.30
C PHE A 383 1.89 7.47 14.84
N LEU A 384 1.05 8.35 14.28
CA LEU A 384 1.46 9.69 13.85
C LEU A 384 1.81 10.59 15.02
N TRP A 385 1.14 10.51 16.16
CA TRP A 385 1.53 11.23 17.39
C TRP A 385 2.95 10.88 17.85
N ARG A 386 3.36 9.61 17.73
CA ARG A 386 4.74 9.19 18.00
C ARG A 386 5.75 9.68 16.96
N LEU A 387 5.36 9.90 15.70
CA LEU A 387 6.23 10.59 14.73
C LEU A 387 6.33 12.10 15.05
N LEU A 388 5.21 12.73 15.41
CA LEU A 388 5.07 14.16 15.70
C LEU A 388 5.63 14.61 17.06
N GLU A 389 6.20 13.70 17.86
CA GLU A 389 6.68 13.94 19.24
C GLU A 389 5.58 14.38 20.22
N LEU A 390 4.32 14.00 19.94
CA LEU A 390 3.16 14.19 20.84
C LEU A 390 2.95 13.00 21.81
N ASP A 391 3.60 11.88 21.52
CA ASP A 391 3.74 10.70 22.38
C ASP A 391 5.19 10.20 22.25
N THR A 392 5.59 9.22 23.05
CA THR A 392 6.89 8.54 23.08
C THR A 392 7.52 8.35 21.68
N PRO A 393 8.50 9.17 21.29
CA PRO A 393 8.92 9.23 19.89
C PRO A 393 9.68 7.98 19.46
N PHE A 394 9.67 7.72 18.16
CA PHE A 394 10.45 6.63 17.57
C PHE A 394 11.96 6.98 17.58
N SER A 395 12.79 6.03 18.02
CA SER A 395 14.26 6.20 18.06
C SER A 395 14.92 6.14 16.68
N SER A 396 14.23 5.57 15.68
CA SER A 396 14.75 5.37 14.32
C SER A 396 13.63 5.10 13.30
N ALA A 397 13.91 5.36 12.02
CA ALA A 397 13.02 4.99 10.92
C ALA A 397 12.72 3.47 10.87
N THR A 398 13.68 2.62 11.26
CA THR A 398 13.47 1.17 11.40
C THR A 398 12.46 0.83 12.49
N GLU A 399 12.50 1.51 13.64
CA GLU A 399 11.51 1.31 14.71
C GLU A 399 10.12 1.76 14.25
N ALA A 400 10.01 2.96 13.69
CA ALA A 400 8.78 3.50 13.13
C ALA A 400 8.19 2.57 12.07
N ARG A 401 9.00 2.08 11.13
CA ARG A 401 8.54 1.19 10.06
C ARG A 401 8.07 -0.16 10.59
N ARG A 402 8.75 -0.73 11.58
CA ARG A 402 8.30 -1.98 12.25
C ARG A 402 7.00 -1.76 13.00
N ALA A 403 6.81 -0.65 13.69
CA ALA A 403 5.56 -0.33 14.36
C ALA A 403 4.41 -0.14 13.36
N LEU A 404 4.66 0.53 12.23
CA LEU A 404 3.68 0.70 11.14
C LEU A 404 3.19 -0.64 10.59
N LEU A 405 4.11 -1.56 10.30
CA LEU A 405 3.80 -2.89 9.75
C LEU A 405 3.08 -3.82 10.75
N ASN A 406 3.05 -3.44 12.03
CA ASN A 406 2.31 -4.14 13.10
C ASN A 406 1.05 -3.38 13.54
N LEU A 407 0.66 -2.28 12.86
CA LEU A 407 -0.65 -1.67 13.11
C LEU A 407 -1.75 -2.65 12.70
N PRO A 408 -2.81 -2.80 13.51
CA PRO A 408 -3.94 -3.63 13.13
C PRO A 408 -4.64 -3.08 11.87
N GLU A 409 -5.31 -3.98 11.15
CA GLU A 409 -6.16 -3.61 10.02
C GLU A 409 -7.33 -2.72 10.48
N GLU A 410 -7.81 -1.89 9.56
CA GLU A 410 -8.58 -0.66 9.78
C GLU A 410 -9.83 -0.84 10.68
N ASN A 411 -10.40 -2.04 10.73
CA ASN A 411 -11.63 -2.32 11.50
C ASN A 411 -11.38 -2.92 12.90
N LEU A 412 -10.18 -3.45 13.20
CA LEU A 412 -10.00 -4.26 14.42
C LEU A 412 -10.03 -3.42 15.70
N LEU A 413 -9.63 -2.14 15.65
CA LEU A 413 -9.64 -1.25 16.81
C LEU A 413 -10.89 -0.38 16.92
N ASP A 414 -11.57 -0.07 15.81
CA ASP A 414 -12.79 0.74 15.84
C ASP A 414 -14.04 -0.06 16.30
N GLU A 415 -14.02 -1.39 16.19
CA GLU A 415 -14.95 -2.28 16.91
C GLU A 415 -14.58 -2.38 18.38
N ILE A 416 -13.31 -2.67 18.70
CA ILE A 416 -12.84 -2.79 20.09
C ILE A 416 -13.10 -1.48 20.88
N TYR A 417 -12.91 -0.30 20.28
CA TYR A 417 -13.15 0.99 20.95
C TYR A 417 -14.64 1.32 21.09
N ARG A 418 -15.52 0.74 20.25
CA ARG A 418 -16.98 0.86 20.40
C ARG A 418 -17.52 -0.05 21.50
N ASP A 419 -17.00 -1.29 21.58
CA ASP A 419 -17.37 -2.25 22.62
C ASP A 419 -16.68 -1.98 23.97
N SER A 420 -15.55 -1.24 23.99
CA SER A 420 -14.83 -0.88 25.21
C SER A 420 -15.23 0.47 25.83
N LEU A 421 -16.42 0.98 25.49
CA LEU A 421 -17.10 2.03 26.27
C LEU A 421 -18.18 1.41 27.17
N PRO A 422 -17.82 0.82 28.32
CA PRO A 422 -18.80 0.55 29.35
C PRO A 422 -19.29 1.87 29.94
N THR A 423 -20.60 1.96 30.15
CA THR A 423 -21.24 2.94 31.02
C THR A 423 -20.53 2.98 32.38
N GLU A 424 -20.54 4.15 33.03
CA GLU A 424 -19.79 4.42 34.27
C GLU A 424 -19.83 3.27 35.31
N GLU A 425 -18.65 2.76 35.74
CA GLU A 425 -18.20 2.79 37.15
C GLU A 425 -16.98 1.89 37.50
N THR A 426 -15.97 2.52 38.14
CA THR A 426 -15.00 1.96 39.13
C THR A 426 -13.81 1.03 38.72
N ARG A 427 -12.71 1.09 39.51
CA ARG A 427 -11.33 0.63 39.21
C ARG A 427 -10.89 -0.67 39.93
N LYS A 428 -9.93 -1.48 39.38
CA LYS A 428 -8.62 -1.93 40.04
C LYS A 428 -7.78 -3.10 39.39
N ARG A 429 -6.64 -2.76 38.77
CA ARG A 429 -5.19 -3.17 38.94
C ARG A 429 -4.65 -4.63 39.24
N GLN A 430 -3.59 -5.07 38.49
CA GLN A 430 -2.92 -6.43 38.29
C GLN A 430 -2.00 -7.11 39.38
N LYS A 431 -1.33 -8.30 39.14
CA LYS A 431 0.10 -8.49 38.63
C LYS A 431 0.73 -9.95 38.38
N LYS A 432 1.64 -10.12 37.36
CA LYS A 432 2.47 -11.32 36.84
C LYS A 432 3.42 -12.17 37.73
N TRP A 433 3.65 -13.42 37.26
CA TRP A 433 4.71 -14.45 37.54
C TRP A 433 5.98 -14.45 36.60
N TRP A 434 6.10 -13.53 35.65
CA TRP A 434 6.92 -13.66 34.41
C TRP A 434 8.47 -13.54 34.51
N TRP A 435 9.09 -13.71 35.68
CA TRP A 435 10.55 -13.50 35.85
C TRP A 435 11.44 -14.71 35.50
N TRP A 436 10.86 -15.90 35.30
CA TRP A 436 11.63 -17.15 35.13
C TRP A 436 12.06 -17.44 33.68
N LEU A 437 11.43 -16.82 32.69
CA LEU A 437 11.62 -17.16 31.26
C LEU A 437 12.85 -16.52 30.60
N LEU A 438 13.36 -15.40 31.14
CA LEU A 438 14.49 -14.67 30.54
C LEU A 438 15.83 -15.43 30.63
N LEU A 439 15.97 -16.38 31.55
CA LEU A 439 17.22 -17.06 31.82
C LEU A 439 17.56 -18.16 30.79
N PHE A 440 16.54 -18.75 30.15
CA PHE A 440 16.73 -19.79 29.12
C PHE A 440 17.09 -19.22 27.73
N PHE A 441 16.66 -18.00 27.41
CA PHE A 441 16.81 -17.44 26.06
C PHE A 441 18.26 -17.12 25.68
N LEU A 442 19.10 -16.77 26.67
CA LEU A 442 20.51 -16.42 26.47
C LEU A 442 21.40 -17.60 26.03
N LEU A 443 21.02 -18.85 26.33
CA LEU A 443 21.84 -20.02 26.03
C LEU A 443 21.74 -20.45 24.56
N GLY A 444 20.62 -20.18 23.88
CA GLY A 444 20.36 -20.62 22.51
C GLY A 444 21.09 -19.82 21.41
N LEU A 445 21.39 -18.55 21.66
CA LEU A 445 21.94 -17.62 20.65
C LEU A 445 23.39 -17.91 20.24
N LEU A 446 24.16 -18.62 21.07
CA LEU A 446 25.55 -18.97 20.75
C LEU A 446 25.68 -20.06 19.68
N VAL A 447 24.64 -20.87 19.46
CA VAL A 447 24.68 -22.02 18.53
C VAL A 447 24.35 -21.61 17.09
N SER A 448 23.49 -20.60 16.89
CA SER A 448 23.01 -20.22 15.55
C SER A 448 24.03 -19.46 14.71
N GLY A 449 24.95 -18.71 15.34
CA GLY A 449 25.93 -17.88 14.64
C GLY A 449 26.92 -18.65 13.76
N LEU A 450 27.17 -19.93 14.06
CA LEU A 450 28.14 -20.75 13.31
C LEU A 450 27.63 -21.16 11.91
N VAL A 451 26.32 -21.22 11.70
CA VAL A 451 25.69 -21.80 10.50
C VAL A 451 25.64 -20.81 9.33
N TRP A 452 25.57 -19.51 9.62
CA TRP A 452 25.34 -18.47 8.59
C TRP A 452 26.57 -18.24 7.67
N TRP A 453 27.78 -18.58 8.12
CA TRP A 453 29.03 -18.13 7.48
C TRP A 453 29.38 -18.83 6.15
N LEU A 454 28.86 -20.02 5.88
CA LEU A 454 29.27 -20.87 4.74
C LEU A 454 28.40 -20.72 3.46
N GLY A 455 27.50 -19.72 3.40
CA GLY A 455 26.30 -19.75 2.55
C GLY A 455 26.39 -19.36 1.06
N TRP A 456 26.66 -18.10 0.70
CA TRP A 456 26.08 -17.51 -0.54
C TRP A 456 26.95 -16.59 -1.42
N ARG A 457 26.76 -16.74 -2.75
CA ARG A 457 26.99 -15.76 -3.83
C ARG A 457 25.95 -15.97 -4.98
N PRO A 458 25.37 -14.92 -5.60
CA PRO A 458 24.45 -15.03 -6.76
C PRO A 458 24.90 -14.28 -8.05
N ALA A 459 24.10 -14.37 -9.13
CA ALA A 459 24.35 -13.88 -10.51
C ALA A 459 23.18 -12.99 -11.08
N PRO A 460 23.31 -12.32 -12.27
CA PRO A 460 22.43 -11.22 -12.72
C PRO A 460 21.28 -11.56 -13.73
N VAL A 461 20.44 -10.56 -14.08
CA VAL A 461 19.11 -10.68 -14.77
C VAL A 461 18.94 -9.67 -15.93
N ALA A 462 18.01 -9.92 -16.89
CA ALA A 462 17.77 -9.17 -18.15
C ALA A 462 16.35 -8.51 -18.28
N LYS A 463 16.13 -7.70 -19.35
CA LYS A 463 14.85 -7.03 -19.69
C LYS A 463 13.81 -7.98 -20.34
N ASN A 464 12.52 -7.73 -20.14
CA ASN A 464 11.41 -8.52 -20.70
C ASN A 464 10.71 -7.82 -21.89
N ASN A 465 10.60 -8.53 -23.02
CA ASN A 465 9.58 -8.28 -24.07
C ASN A 465 8.43 -9.28 -23.87
N ILE A 466 7.18 -8.85 -24.09
CA ILE A 466 6.03 -9.78 -24.17
C ILE A 466 6.01 -10.38 -25.59
N PRO A 467 6.02 -11.72 -25.77
CA PRO A 467 5.96 -12.32 -27.12
C PRO A 467 4.57 -12.14 -27.75
N CYS A 468 4.51 -11.92 -29.07
CA CYS A 468 3.24 -11.78 -29.78
C CYS A 468 2.41 -13.07 -29.75
N CYS A 469 3.09 -14.20 -29.93
CA CYS A 469 2.49 -15.36 -30.55
C CYS A 469 2.81 -16.66 -29.78
N ILE A 470 1.88 -17.60 -29.78
CA ILE A 470 1.92 -18.91 -29.10
C ILE A 470 3.14 -19.72 -29.52
N SER A 471 3.61 -19.58 -30.76
CA SER A 471 4.85 -20.18 -31.28
C SER A 471 6.11 -19.61 -30.65
N ASP A 472 6.11 -18.32 -30.33
CA ASP A 472 7.33 -17.52 -30.15
C ASP A 472 7.84 -17.53 -28.70
N VAL A 473 7.06 -18.12 -27.78
CA VAL A 473 7.54 -18.39 -26.42
C VAL A 473 8.72 -19.35 -26.48
N ALA A 474 9.89 -18.82 -26.11
CA ALA A 474 11.16 -19.53 -26.10
C ALA A 474 11.28 -20.47 -24.89
N GLY A 475 11.98 -21.59 -25.06
CA GLY A 475 12.28 -22.51 -23.97
C GLY A 475 11.05 -23.24 -23.38
N VAL A 476 9.97 -23.38 -24.15
CA VAL A 476 8.87 -24.31 -23.85
C VAL A 476 9.38 -25.74 -24.10
N PRO A 477 9.30 -26.66 -23.13
CA PRO A 477 9.65 -28.06 -23.33
C PRO A 477 8.82 -28.74 -24.42
N THR A 478 9.41 -29.70 -25.13
CA THR A 478 8.72 -30.52 -26.14
C THR A 478 8.39 -31.90 -25.57
N GLY A 479 7.25 -32.46 -25.94
CA GLY A 479 6.81 -33.77 -25.46
C GLY A 479 5.47 -33.75 -24.75
N LYS A 480 5.28 -34.70 -23.84
CA LYS A 480 4.00 -34.98 -23.16
C LYS A 480 4.05 -34.54 -21.70
N PHE A 481 3.16 -33.63 -21.33
CA PHE A 481 3.01 -33.12 -19.98
C PHE A 481 1.61 -33.35 -19.46
N THR A 482 1.47 -33.35 -18.14
CA THR A 482 0.23 -33.58 -17.42
C THR A 482 -0.17 -32.31 -16.69
N TYR A 483 -1.44 -31.94 -16.81
CA TYR A 483 -2.00 -30.84 -16.04
C TYR A 483 -3.32 -31.22 -15.38
N SER A 484 -3.62 -30.57 -14.27
CA SER A 484 -4.85 -30.80 -13.51
C SER A 484 -5.68 -29.51 -13.35
N GLY A 485 -6.88 -29.67 -12.79
CA GLY A 485 -7.90 -28.66 -12.59
C GLY A 485 -9.15 -29.33 -12.04
N GLU A 486 -10.12 -28.53 -11.59
CA GLU A 486 -11.41 -29.08 -11.20
C GLU A 486 -12.17 -29.61 -12.43
N GLU A 487 -12.74 -30.82 -12.34
CA GLU A 487 -13.49 -31.48 -13.41
C GLU A 487 -14.66 -30.63 -13.93
N ASN A 488 -15.45 -30.06 -13.03
CA ASN A 488 -16.55 -29.13 -13.36
C ASN A 488 -16.12 -27.66 -13.23
N GLY A 489 -14.81 -27.39 -13.14
CA GLY A 489 -14.26 -26.06 -12.93
C GLY A 489 -14.39 -25.12 -14.12
N ILE A 490 -14.31 -23.82 -13.80
CA ILE A 490 -14.34 -22.71 -14.76
C ILE A 490 -13.34 -22.91 -15.92
N TRP A 491 -12.11 -23.35 -15.62
CA TRP A 491 -11.10 -23.63 -16.65
C TRP A 491 -11.51 -24.73 -17.63
N ASN A 492 -12.11 -25.82 -17.15
CA ASN A 492 -12.50 -26.93 -18.02
C ASN A 492 -13.57 -26.49 -19.03
N TYR A 493 -14.52 -25.63 -18.61
CA TYR A 493 -15.46 -24.97 -19.51
C TYR A 493 -14.73 -24.14 -20.58
N ILE A 494 -13.88 -23.18 -20.18
CA ILE A 494 -13.14 -22.29 -21.11
C ILE A 494 -12.31 -23.09 -22.12
N TRP A 495 -11.64 -24.14 -21.65
CA TRP A 495 -10.68 -24.90 -22.44
C TRP A 495 -11.34 -25.87 -23.43
N ARG A 496 -12.46 -26.51 -23.01
CA ARG A 496 -13.07 -27.64 -23.74
C ARG A 496 -14.46 -27.38 -24.31
N GLN A 497 -15.14 -26.31 -23.93
CA GLN A 497 -16.45 -25.99 -24.50
C GLN A 497 -16.29 -25.63 -26.00
N PRO A 498 -16.94 -26.36 -26.92
CA PRO A 498 -16.94 -25.99 -28.33
C PRO A 498 -17.78 -24.73 -28.56
N ASN A 499 -17.45 -24.01 -29.64
CA ASN A 499 -18.13 -22.78 -30.10
C ASN A 499 -17.82 -21.50 -29.31
N LEU A 500 -16.92 -21.51 -28.33
CA LEU A 500 -16.51 -20.27 -27.63
C LEU A 500 -15.65 -19.35 -28.52
N ILE A 501 -14.63 -19.90 -29.18
CA ILE A 501 -13.71 -19.10 -30.02
C ILE A 501 -14.10 -19.09 -31.50
N LYS A 502 -14.66 -20.19 -32.00
CA LYS A 502 -15.03 -20.44 -33.39
C LYS A 502 -15.94 -21.67 -33.45
N LYS A 503 -16.81 -21.70 -34.46
CA LYS A 503 -17.78 -22.78 -34.65
C LYS A 503 -17.09 -24.16 -34.73
N ASP A 504 -17.64 -25.12 -34.00
CA ASP A 504 -17.21 -26.52 -33.92
C ASP A 504 -15.73 -26.73 -33.48
N GLN A 505 -15.11 -25.73 -32.84
CA GLN A 505 -13.75 -25.80 -32.29
C GLN A 505 -13.71 -25.45 -30.80
N THR A 506 -12.74 -26.05 -30.09
CA THR A 506 -12.41 -25.77 -28.68
C THR A 506 -11.10 -24.98 -28.59
N LEU A 507 -10.85 -24.32 -27.45
CA LEU A 507 -9.60 -23.62 -27.20
C LEU A 507 -8.41 -24.61 -27.14
N GLU A 508 -8.61 -25.79 -26.54
CA GLU A 508 -7.64 -26.89 -26.52
C GLU A 508 -7.18 -27.32 -27.93
N ALA A 509 -8.11 -27.44 -28.87
CA ALA A 509 -7.80 -27.85 -30.25
C ALA A 509 -7.01 -26.76 -31.01
N GLU A 510 -7.37 -25.49 -30.83
CA GLU A 510 -6.67 -24.37 -31.46
C GLU A 510 -5.24 -24.22 -30.92
N PHE A 511 -5.03 -24.39 -29.61
CA PHE A 511 -3.69 -24.42 -29.01
C PHE A 511 -2.86 -25.61 -29.50
N ALA A 512 -3.46 -26.81 -29.57
CA ALA A 512 -2.78 -27.99 -30.10
C ALA A 512 -2.38 -27.84 -31.57
N GLN A 513 -3.20 -27.15 -32.39
CA GLN A 513 -2.87 -26.83 -33.78
C GLN A 513 -1.73 -25.82 -33.89
N ARG A 514 -1.70 -24.78 -33.04
CA ARG A 514 -0.65 -23.74 -33.06
C ARG A 514 0.68 -24.20 -32.45
N ARG A 515 0.69 -25.18 -31.54
CA ARG A 515 1.92 -25.73 -30.94
C ARG A 515 1.90 -27.27 -30.81
N PRO A 516 1.90 -28.04 -31.93
CA PRO A 516 1.74 -29.50 -31.90
C PRO A 516 2.89 -30.28 -31.24
N GLN A 517 4.03 -29.62 -30.97
CA GLN A 517 5.17 -30.19 -30.22
C GLN A 517 4.93 -30.23 -28.70
N LEU A 518 3.91 -29.51 -28.21
CA LEU A 518 3.50 -29.51 -26.80
C LEU A 518 2.20 -30.32 -26.66
N GLN A 519 2.29 -31.51 -26.05
CA GLN A 519 1.16 -32.41 -25.85
C GLN A 519 0.73 -32.38 -24.38
N LEU A 520 -0.37 -31.67 -24.09
CA LEU A 520 -0.94 -31.59 -22.75
C LEU A 520 -1.99 -32.69 -22.53
N LYS A 521 -1.86 -33.44 -21.43
CA LYS A 521 -2.84 -34.42 -20.97
C LYS A 521 -3.54 -33.90 -19.71
N TYR A 522 -4.84 -33.65 -19.82
CA TYR A 522 -5.66 -33.30 -18.66
C TYR A 522 -5.88 -34.50 -17.74
N LEU A 523 -5.68 -34.31 -16.44
CA LEU A 523 -6.06 -35.21 -15.36
C LEU A 523 -7.01 -34.46 -14.41
N PRO A 524 -8.34 -34.55 -14.61
CA PRO A 524 -9.31 -33.85 -13.79
C PRO A 524 -9.29 -34.32 -12.34
N GLN A 525 -9.65 -33.43 -11.43
CA GLN A 525 -9.86 -33.70 -10.01
C GLN A 525 -11.22 -33.15 -9.55
N PRO A 526 -11.88 -33.72 -8.52
CA PRO A 526 -13.22 -33.30 -8.14
C PRO A 526 -13.29 -31.98 -7.36
N THR A 527 -12.14 -31.35 -7.06
CA THR A 527 -12.00 -30.08 -6.31
C THR A 527 -10.69 -29.40 -6.69
N GLY A 528 -10.66 -28.07 -6.76
CA GLY A 528 -9.44 -27.29 -7.04
C GLY A 528 -8.28 -27.58 -6.07
N GLU A 529 -8.58 -27.74 -4.78
CA GLU A 529 -7.58 -28.08 -3.76
C GLU A 529 -6.88 -29.41 -4.02
N LYS A 530 -7.59 -30.41 -4.58
CA LYS A 530 -6.99 -31.68 -5.01
C LYS A 530 -6.13 -31.51 -6.26
N ALA A 531 -6.58 -30.73 -7.25
CA ALA A 531 -5.75 -30.41 -8.41
C ALA A 531 -4.41 -29.75 -8.00
N ILE A 532 -4.46 -28.84 -7.02
CA ILE A 532 -3.28 -28.20 -6.43
C ILE A 532 -2.43 -29.21 -5.63
N ALA A 533 -3.05 -30.13 -4.87
CA ALA A 533 -2.35 -31.17 -4.14
C ALA A 533 -1.62 -32.19 -5.05
N GLU A 534 -2.16 -32.50 -6.23
CA GLU A 534 -1.48 -33.32 -7.24
C GLU A 534 -0.21 -32.63 -7.77
N VAL A 535 -0.23 -31.30 -7.97
CA VAL A 535 0.96 -30.50 -8.31
C VAL A 535 1.98 -30.55 -7.18
N GLN A 536 1.53 -30.38 -5.93
CA GLN A 536 2.42 -30.37 -4.76
C GLN A 536 3.10 -31.73 -4.56
N SER A 537 2.33 -32.81 -4.67
CA SER A 537 2.82 -34.20 -4.70
C SER A 537 3.77 -34.43 -5.89
N GLY A 538 3.55 -33.70 -6.99
CA GLY A 538 4.34 -33.75 -8.20
C GLY A 538 3.92 -34.86 -9.16
N ASN A 539 2.68 -35.34 -9.02
CA ASN A 539 2.00 -36.31 -9.88
C ASN A 539 1.55 -35.69 -11.21
N VAL A 540 1.35 -34.37 -11.22
CA VAL A 540 1.18 -33.54 -12.42
C VAL A 540 2.21 -32.43 -12.47
N ASP A 541 2.41 -31.84 -13.65
CA ASP A 541 3.42 -30.82 -13.88
C ASP A 541 2.92 -29.42 -13.45
N PHE A 542 1.63 -29.15 -13.67
CA PHE A 542 0.94 -27.94 -13.22
C PHE A 542 -0.57 -28.16 -13.06
N ALA A 543 -1.26 -27.21 -12.43
CA ALA A 543 -2.72 -27.15 -12.40
C ALA A 543 -3.18 -25.76 -12.84
N ILE A 544 -4.45 -25.65 -13.22
CA ILE A 544 -5.11 -24.37 -13.47
C ILE A 544 -6.32 -24.27 -12.55
N SER A 545 -6.37 -23.18 -11.79
CA SER A 545 -7.35 -22.97 -10.73
C SER A 545 -7.55 -21.48 -10.45
N SER A 546 -8.70 -21.15 -9.87
CA SER A 546 -9.01 -19.85 -9.27
C SER A 546 -8.51 -19.70 -7.83
N LEU A 547 -8.13 -20.79 -7.17
CA LEU A 547 -7.72 -20.83 -5.77
C LEU A 547 -6.24 -20.41 -5.62
N THR A 548 -5.97 -19.11 -5.79
CA THR A 548 -4.61 -18.55 -5.79
C THR A 548 -4.14 -18.01 -4.43
N THR A 549 -5.01 -17.97 -3.42
CA THR A 549 -4.70 -17.51 -2.06
C THR A 549 -4.20 -18.68 -1.19
N ASN A 550 -3.40 -18.39 -0.16
CA ASN A 550 -2.91 -19.37 0.83
C ASN A 550 -2.17 -20.60 0.23
N LEU A 551 -1.61 -20.48 -0.98
CA LEU A 551 -0.79 -21.53 -1.58
C LEU A 551 0.47 -21.82 -0.75
N SER A 552 0.88 -23.09 -0.73
CA SER A 552 2.12 -23.51 -0.08
C SER A 552 3.35 -22.85 -0.70
N ASN A 553 4.38 -22.58 0.11
CA ASN A 553 5.61 -21.88 -0.29
C ASN A 553 6.42 -22.59 -1.40
N ASP A 554 6.19 -23.89 -1.61
CA ASP A 554 6.79 -24.71 -2.66
C ASP A 554 6.03 -24.65 -4.01
N LEU A 555 4.93 -23.89 -4.06
CA LEU A 555 4.17 -23.59 -5.27
C LEU A 555 4.38 -22.14 -5.73
N LYS A 556 4.10 -21.89 -7.00
CA LYS A 556 4.05 -20.58 -7.64
C LYS A 556 2.82 -20.53 -8.54
N ALA A 557 2.08 -19.42 -8.45
CA ALA A 557 0.99 -19.11 -9.37
C ALA A 557 1.45 -18.03 -10.37
N ARG A 558 1.04 -18.15 -11.64
CA ARG A 558 1.09 -17.07 -12.63
C ARG A 558 -0.32 -16.84 -13.18
N THR A 559 -0.90 -15.69 -12.88
CA THR A 559 -2.19 -15.24 -13.45
C THR A 559 -2.08 -15.05 -14.96
N PHE A 560 -3.11 -15.44 -15.69
CA PHE A 560 -3.22 -15.23 -17.15
C PHE A 560 -4.56 -14.61 -17.60
N ALA A 561 -5.58 -14.61 -16.74
CA ALA A 561 -6.88 -13.99 -16.99
C ALA A 561 -7.62 -13.75 -15.66
N TYR A 562 -8.80 -13.14 -15.74
CA TYR A 562 -9.73 -12.93 -14.64
C TYR A 562 -11.13 -13.46 -15.03
N ASP A 563 -11.89 -13.85 -14.02
CA ASP A 563 -13.32 -14.18 -14.10
C ASP A 563 -13.96 -13.63 -12.80
N GLY A 564 -15.25 -13.86 -12.57
CA GLY A 564 -15.92 -13.48 -11.33
C GLY A 564 -17.28 -14.14 -11.19
N LEU A 565 -17.74 -14.31 -9.94
CA LEU A 565 -19.06 -14.88 -9.68
C LEU A 565 -20.12 -13.82 -9.97
N THR A 566 -20.76 -13.93 -11.12
CA THR A 566 -21.92 -13.10 -11.47
C THR A 566 -23.15 -13.67 -10.77
N VAL A 567 -23.79 -12.83 -9.95
CA VAL A 567 -25.12 -13.13 -9.41
C VAL A 567 -26.17 -12.77 -10.46
N TYR A 568 -27.18 -13.61 -10.63
CA TYR A 568 -28.21 -13.42 -11.64
C TYR A 568 -29.60 -13.85 -11.18
N VAL A 569 -30.62 -13.22 -11.76
CA VAL A 569 -32.06 -13.50 -11.59
C VAL A 569 -32.71 -13.71 -12.98
N PRO A 570 -33.93 -14.26 -13.10
CA PRO A 570 -34.61 -14.41 -14.39
C PRO A 570 -34.62 -13.10 -15.19
N PHE A 571 -34.29 -13.17 -16.49
CA PHE A 571 -34.49 -12.04 -17.39
C PHE A 571 -35.97 -11.92 -17.72
N SER A 572 -36.58 -10.81 -17.34
CA SER A 572 -37.97 -10.52 -17.63
C SER A 572 -38.10 -9.08 -18.11
N TYR A 573 -38.73 -8.89 -19.27
CA TYR A 573 -39.03 -7.57 -19.81
C TYR A 573 -39.65 -6.66 -18.74
N GLU A 574 -39.20 -5.42 -18.69
CA GLU A 574 -39.54 -4.41 -17.68
C GLU A 574 -41.06 -4.17 -17.49
N GLN A 575 -41.84 -4.53 -18.51
CA GLN A 575 -43.30 -4.44 -18.59
C GLN A 575 -44.03 -5.58 -17.85
N ARG A 576 -43.34 -6.59 -17.32
CA ARG A 576 -43.95 -7.64 -16.49
C ARG A 576 -44.02 -7.20 -15.02
N ASP A 577 -45.21 -7.29 -14.43
CA ASP A 577 -45.50 -6.88 -13.05
C ASP A 577 -44.67 -7.61 -11.98
N LEU A 578 -44.03 -8.73 -12.30
CA LEU A 578 -43.24 -9.54 -11.36
C LEU A 578 -41.72 -9.46 -11.62
N SER A 579 -41.26 -8.47 -12.41
CA SER A 579 -39.87 -8.39 -12.90
C SER A 579 -38.84 -8.15 -11.78
N LEU A 580 -38.17 -9.20 -11.32
CA LEU A 580 -37.12 -9.12 -10.28
C LEU A 580 -35.99 -8.10 -10.60
N PRO A 581 -35.46 -8.00 -11.84
CA PRO A 581 -34.50 -6.95 -12.19
C PRO A 581 -35.00 -5.54 -11.86
N LYS A 582 -36.29 -5.27 -12.09
CA LYS A 582 -36.93 -3.98 -11.82
C LYS A 582 -37.05 -3.70 -10.32
N TYR A 583 -37.59 -4.65 -9.55
CA TYR A 583 -37.75 -4.49 -8.09
C TYR A 583 -36.42 -4.34 -7.36
N LEU A 584 -35.36 -4.99 -7.86
CA LEU A 584 -34.01 -4.90 -7.31
C LEU A 584 -33.21 -3.68 -7.83
N ASN A 585 -33.78 -2.86 -8.73
CA ASN A 585 -33.05 -1.81 -9.47
C ASN A 585 -31.74 -2.33 -10.11
N GLY A 586 -31.76 -3.59 -10.56
CA GLY A 586 -30.62 -4.31 -11.10
C GLY A 586 -29.47 -4.60 -10.12
N GLN A 587 -29.69 -4.50 -8.80
CA GLN A 587 -28.66 -4.46 -7.76
C GLN A 587 -28.93 -5.45 -6.61
N ILE A 588 -27.87 -5.97 -5.97
CA ILE A 588 -27.97 -6.77 -4.74
C ILE A 588 -26.72 -6.64 -3.86
N SER A 589 -26.91 -6.53 -2.54
CA SER A 589 -25.81 -6.39 -1.58
C SER A 589 -25.31 -7.74 -1.07
N ILE A 590 -24.06 -7.78 -0.57
CA ILE A 590 -23.51 -8.97 0.10
C ILE A 590 -24.39 -9.41 1.28
N GLN A 591 -24.94 -8.46 2.04
CA GLN A 591 -25.83 -8.77 3.18
C GLN A 591 -27.14 -9.46 2.73
N GLN A 592 -27.73 -9.01 1.62
CA GLN A 592 -28.92 -9.67 1.05
C GLN A 592 -28.58 -11.07 0.54
N LEU A 593 -27.43 -11.26 -0.11
CA LEU A 593 -26.94 -12.58 -0.53
C LEU A 593 -26.73 -13.52 0.67
N GLN A 594 -26.10 -13.05 1.74
CA GLN A 594 -25.95 -13.82 2.99
C GLN A 594 -27.32 -14.22 3.55
N GLN A 595 -28.28 -13.30 3.61
CA GLN A 595 -29.63 -13.57 4.12
C GLN A 595 -30.41 -14.58 3.26
N LEU A 596 -30.29 -14.50 1.92
CA LEU A 596 -30.88 -15.46 0.99
C LEU A 596 -30.24 -16.85 1.14
N TYR A 597 -28.91 -16.96 1.01
CA TYR A 597 -28.19 -18.23 1.02
C TYR A 597 -28.04 -18.88 2.42
N THR A 598 -28.49 -18.20 3.48
CA THR A 598 -28.71 -18.80 4.81
C THR A 598 -30.19 -19.01 5.16
N GLY A 599 -31.11 -18.76 4.21
CA GLY A 599 -32.54 -19.02 4.36
C GLY A 599 -33.27 -18.08 5.33
N ARG A 600 -32.67 -16.92 5.67
CA ARG A 600 -33.34 -15.84 6.44
C ARG A 600 -34.37 -15.11 5.58
N ILE A 601 -34.13 -15.05 4.27
CA ILE A 601 -35.10 -14.60 3.26
C ILE A 601 -35.57 -15.81 2.46
N THR A 602 -36.88 -15.95 2.36
CA THR A 602 -37.59 -17.08 1.77
C THR A 602 -38.64 -16.63 0.74
N ASN A 603 -39.01 -15.34 0.74
CA ASN A 603 -39.89 -14.69 -0.23
C ASN A 603 -39.38 -13.27 -0.57
N TRP A 604 -39.53 -12.84 -1.82
CA TRP A 604 -39.04 -11.54 -2.30
C TRP A 604 -39.74 -10.31 -1.69
N GLN A 605 -40.95 -10.45 -1.13
CA GLN A 605 -41.61 -9.39 -0.34
C GLN A 605 -40.74 -8.91 0.83
N GLN A 606 -39.90 -9.78 1.41
CA GLN A 606 -39.00 -9.42 2.51
C GLN A 606 -37.91 -8.40 2.10
N LEU A 607 -37.71 -8.21 0.78
CA LEU A 607 -36.83 -7.20 0.18
C LEU A 607 -37.62 -6.07 -0.51
N GLY A 608 -38.94 -5.97 -0.29
CA GLY A 608 -39.81 -5.01 -0.99
C GLY A 608 -40.15 -5.41 -2.43
N GLY A 609 -39.86 -6.66 -2.82
CA GLY A 609 -40.21 -7.24 -4.11
C GLY A 609 -41.63 -7.82 -4.18
N PRO A 610 -41.94 -8.55 -5.26
CA PRO A 610 -43.24 -9.18 -5.48
C PRO A 610 -43.42 -10.41 -4.59
N ASP A 611 -44.65 -10.93 -4.51
CA ASP A 611 -44.96 -12.20 -3.83
C ASP A 611 -44.46 -13.40 -4.64
N LEU A 612 -43.17 -13.70 -4.49
CA LEU A 612 -42.51 -14.81 -5.15
C LEU A 612 -41.69 -15.61 -4.11
N PRO A 613 -41.85 -16.94 -4.03
CA PRO A 613 -40.98 -17.78 -3.22
C PRO A 613 -39.56 -17.78 -3.81
N VAL A 614 -38.55 -17.79 -2.94
CA VAL A 614 -37.14 -17.83 -3.31
C VAL A 614 -36.71 -19.26 -3.64
N ARG A 615 -36.03 -19.44 -4.77
CA ARG A 615 -35.30 -20.66 -5.11
C ARG A 615 -33.84 -20.30 -5.42
N LEU A 616 -32.90 -21.07 -4.88
CA LEU A 616 -31.48 -20.73 -4.88
C LEU A 616 -30.73 -21.69 -5.79
N TYR A 617 -29.93 -21.16 -6.72
CA TYR A 617 -29.11 -21.94 -7.64
C TYR A 617 -27.62 -21.77 -7.36
N ILE A 618 -26.93 -22.89 -7.15
CA ILE A 618 -25.47 -22.93 -7.00
C ILE A 618 -24.84 -23.73 -8.14
N PRO A 619 -23.63 -23.35 -8.59
CA PRO A 619 -22.92 -24.09 -9.62
C PRO A 619 -22.49 -25.48 -9.12
N ASP A 620 -22.27 -26.40 -10.04
CA ASP A 620 -21.64 -27.69 -9.78
C ASP A 620 -20.13 -27.59 -9.50
N SER A 621 -19.47 -26.50 -9.92
CA SER A 621 -18.09 -26.18 -9.56
C SER A 621 -17.92 -25.92 -8.06
N GLN A 622 -17.10 -26.77 -7.43
CA GLN A 622 -16.67 -26.63 -6.04
C GLN A 622 -15.75 -25.43 -5.85
N GLU A 623 -14.89 -25.09 -6.82
CA GLU A 623 -14.14 -23.83 -6.78
C GLU A 623 -15.08 -22.62 -6.72
N ALA A 624 -16.11 -22.56 -7.56
CA ALA A 624 -17.07 -21.46 -7.55
C ALA A 624 -17.86 -21.35 -6.23
N ILE A 625 -18.24 -22.48 -5.63
CA ILE A 625 -18.85 -22.51 -4.28
C ILE A 625 -17.86 -22.01 -3.23
N ARG A 626 -16.61 -22.48 -3.25
CA ARG A 626 -15.56 -22.06 -2.31
C ARG A 626 -15.27 -20.56 -2.39
N LEU A 627 -15.23 -20.02 -3.61
CA LEU A 627 -15.10 -18.58 -3.86
C LEU A 627 -16.31 -17.78 -3.33
N PHE A 628 -17.53 -18.34 -3.38
CA PHE A 628 -18.72 -17.72 -2.81
C PHE A 628 -18.70 -17.74 -1.27
N GLU A 629 -18.30 -18.87 -0.67
CA GLU A 629 -18.06 -18.96 0.77
C GLU A 629 -17.05 -17.92 1.25
N ASP A 630 -15.91 -17.80 0.56
CA ASP A 630 -14.81 -16.92 0.97
C ASP A 630 -15.05 -15.43 0.66
N ARG A 631 -15.91 -15.09 -0.32
CA ARG A 631 -16.22 -13.69 -0.67
C ARG A 631 -17.56 -13.17 -0.17
N VAL A 632 -18.59 -14.00 -0.10
CA VAL A 632 -19.95 -13.57 0.29
C VAL A 632 -20.26 -13.96 1.73
N LEU A 633 -20.04 -15.22 2.11
CA LEU A 633 -20.43 -15.70 3.44
C LEU A 633 -19.42 -15.27 4.51
N GLN A 634 -18.12 -15.51 4.28
CA GLN A 634 -16.96 -15.14 5.11
C GLN A 634 -16.93 -15.71 6.54
N GLU A 635 -18.03 -15.60 7.27
CA GLU A 635 -18.20 -16.12 8.63
C GLU A 635 -18.42 -17.64 8.63
N ALA A 636 -17.73 -18.33 9.55
CA ALA A 636 -17.84 -19.78 9.70
C ALA A 636 -19.28 -20.25 10.01
N GLU A 637 -20.08 -19.45 10.72
CA GLU A 637 -21.48 -19.78 10.99
C GLU A 637 -22.35 -19.71 9.73
N LEU A 638 -22.23 -18.63 8.94
CA LEU A 638 -22.98 -18.47 7.69
C LEU A 638 -22.62 -19.57 6.69
N ILE A 639 -21.34 -19.92 6.57
CA ILE A 639 -20.87 -21.06 5.76
C ILE A 639 -21.48 -22.38 6.25
N ALA A 640 -21.51 -22.63 7.57
CA ALA A 640 -22.12 -23.83 8.13
C ALA A 640 -23.65 -23.89 7.95
N GLN A 641 -24.35 -22.75 7.97
CA GLN A 641 -25.78 -22.65 7.67
C GLN A 641 -26.05 -22.95 6.19
N PHE A 642 -25.30 -22.32 5.28
CA PHE A 642 -25.37 -22.56 3.83
C PHE A 642 -25.13 -24.04 3.48
N ARG A 643 -24.03 -24.64 3.95
CA ARG A 643 -23.72 -26.07 3.68
C ARG A 643 -24.82 -27.02 4.13
N LYS A 644 -25.44 -26.77 5.30
CA LYS A 644 -26.61 -27.55 5.77
C LYS A 644 -27.82 -27.42 4.85
N MET A 645 -28.01 -26.28 4.16
CA MET A 645 -29.07 -26.11 3.17
C MET A 645 -28.74 -26.85 1.86
N VAL A 646 -27.48 -26.86 1.42
CA VAL A 646 -27.02 -27.67 0.27
C VAL A 646 -27.29 -29.16 0.51
N GLU A 647 -26.82 -29.69 1.65
CA GLU A 647 -27.03 -31.09 2.05
C GLU A 647 -28.50 -31.51 2.14
N ARG A 648 -29.41 -30.57 2.45
CA ARG A 648 -30.86 -30.80 2.46
C ARG A 648 -31.46 -30.77 1.06
N GLY A 649 -31.02 -29.84 0.21
CA GLY A 649 -31.42 -29.72 -1.19
C GLY A 649 -31.24 -31.05 -1.93
N ASP A 650 -30.03 -31.63 -1.85
CA ASP A 650 -29.69 -32.90 -2.50
C ASP A 650 -30.57 -34.08 -2.05
N ARG A 651 -30.99 -34.10 -0.78
CA ARG A 651 -31.86 -35.16 -0.23
C ARG A 651 -33.31 -35.03 -0.72
N THR A 652 -33.82 -33.81 -0.87
CA THR A 652 -35.21 -33.56 -1.32
C THR A 652 -35.45 -34.01 -2.76
N SER A 653 -34.41 -34.10 -3.59
CA SER A 653 -34.47 -34.68 -4.94
C SER A 653 -34.71 -36.21 -4.95
N ARG A 654 -34.70 -36.88 -3.78
CA ARG A 654 -34.91 -38.34 -3.65
C ARG A 654 -36.09 -38.74 -2.75
N SER A 655 -36.75 -37.79 -2.08
CA SER A 655 -37.92 -38.06 -1.23
C SER A 655 -38.87 -36.87 -1.23
N GLY A 656 -40.12 -37.10 -1.64
CA GLY A 656 -41.08 -36.05 -2.02
C GLY A 656 -41.78 -35.29 -0.89
N ASN A 657 -41.27 -35.33 0.34
CA ASN A 657 -41.86 -34.63 1.49
C ASN A 657 -40.98 -33.45 1.89
N PHE A 658 -41.52 -32.23 1.76
CA PHE A 658 -40.83 -30.98 2.12
C PHE A 658 -41.39 -30.44 3.44
N GLU A 659 -40.66 -30.63 4.54
CA GLU A 659 -40.98 -30.02 5.85
C GLU A 659 -40.10 -28.78 6.09
N GLY A 660 -40.70 -27.59 5.99
CA GLY A 660 -40.12 -26.33 6.47
C GLY A 660 -40.20 -25.15 5.48
N ASN A 661 -40.29 -23.93 6.02
CA ASN A 661 -40.39 -22.67 5.26
C ASN A 661 -39.06 -22.20 4.61
N LEU A 662 -38.05 -23.06 4.48
CA LEU A 662 -36.73 -22.67 3.96
C LEU A 662 -36.69 -22.73 2.42
N PRO A 663 -35.99 -21.80 1.73
CA PRO A 663 -35.85 -21.84 0.29
C PRO A 663 -35.00 -23.04 -0.14
N LYS A 664 -35.41 -23.70 -1.22
CA LYS A 664 -34.68 -24.85 -1.78
C LYS A 664 -33.39 -24.37 -2.46
N ILE A 665 -32.25 -24.91 -2.06
CA ILE A 665 -31.01 -24.85 -2.85
C ILE A 665 -31.01 -26.00 -3.86
N VAL A 666 -30.68 -25.68 -5.11
CA VAL A 666 -30.52 -26.63 -6.21
C VAL A 666 -29.12 -26.45 -6.81
N GLN A 667 -28.31 -27.50 -6.78
CA GLN A 667 -27.01 -27.52 -7.47
C GLN A 667 -27.20 -27.97 -8.91
N LEU A 668 -26.75 -27.16 -9.88
CA LEU A 668 -26.79 -27.48 -11.31
C LEU A 668 -25.56 -26.90 -12.03
N PRO A 669 -25.16 -27.48 -13.18
CA PRO A 669 -24.26 -26.79 -14.11
C PRO A 669 -24.82 -25.42 -14.48
N THR A 670 -24.00 -24.37 -14.44
CA THR A 670 -24.45 -22.97 -14.61
C THR A 670 -25.37 -22.80 -15.82
N ILE A 671 -24.97 -23.28 -17.00
CA ILE A 671 -25.73 -23.17 -18.25
C ILE A 671 -27.12 -23.84 -18.17
N SER A 672 -27.26 -24.90 -17.39
CA SER A 672 -28.56 -25.53 -17.11
C SER A 672 -29.38 -24.64 -16.17
N ALA A 673 -28.78 -24.16 -15.08
CA ALA A 673 -29.43 -23.25 -14.13
C ALA A 673 -29.98 -22.00 -14.84
N LEU A 674 -29.22 -21.38 -15.75
CA LEU A 674 -29.69 -20.18 -16.47
C LEU A 674 -31.02 -20.41 -17.21
N ARG A 675 -31.22 -21.59 -17.81
CA ARG A 675 -32.45 -21.94 -18.51
C ARG A 675 -33.58 -22.27 -17.54
N THR A 676 -33.30 -23.06 -16.51
CA THR A 676 -34.28 -23.45 -15.49
C THR A 676 -34.81 -22.24 -14.73
N VAL A 677 -33.95 -21.29 -14.37
CA VAL A 677 -34.29 -20.04 -13.67
C VAL A 677 -35.37 -19.24 -14.42
N LEU A 678 -35.27 -19.10 -15.75
CA LEU A 678 -36.34 -18.47 -16.53
C LEU A 678 -37.59 -19.36 -16.60
N GLN A 679 -37.43 -20.66 -16.84
CA GLN A 679 -38.55 -21.60 -16.97
C GLN A 679 -39.43 -21.64 -15.72
N GLU A 680 -38.84 -21.66 -14.53
CA GLU A 680 -39.58 -21.66 -13.25
C GLU A 680 -40.24 -20.31 -12.96
N PHE A 681 -39.60 -19.20 -13.34
CA PHE A 681 -40.20 -17.88 -13.24
C PHE A 681 -41.44 -17.75 -14.13
N GLU A 682 -41.39 -18.27 -15.36
CA GLU A 682 -42.52 -18.18 -16.31
C GLU A 682 -43.66 -19.18 -16.02
N ASN A 683 -43.35 -20.39 -15.55
CA ASN A 683 -44.33 -21.47 -15.40
C ASN A 683 -44.76 -21.76 -13.96
N GLU A 684 -43.89 -21.53 -12.98
CA GLU A 684 -44.15 -21.83 -11.56
C GLU A 684 -44.33 -20.56 -10.71
N GLN A 685 -44.12 -19.36 -11.28
CA GLN A 685 -44.06 -18.08 -10.56
C GLN A 685 -43.06 -18.11 -9.40
N ILE A 686 -41.83 -18.54 -9.69
CA ILE A 686 -40.77 -18.68 -8.68
C ILE A 686 -39.67 -17.66 -8.93
N GLY A 687 -39.35 -16.90 -7.90
CA GLY A 687 -38.29 -15.92 -7.93
C GLY A 687 -36.95 -16.60 -7.68
N ALA A 688 -36.40 -17.21 -8.71
CA ALA A 688 -35.09 -17.85 -8.61
C ALA A 688 -33.94 -16.81 -8.57
N ILE A 689 -32.86 -17.14 -7.87
CA ILE A 689 -31.59 -16.41 -7.92
C ILE A 689 -30.44 -17.42 -7.93
N GLY A 690 -29.41 -17.16 -8.72
CA GLY A 690 -28.22 -18.00 -8.79
C GLY A 690 -26.93 -17.19 -8.85
N PHE A 691 -25.81 -17.90 -8.79
CA PHE A 691 -24.50 -17.36 -9.15
C PHE A 691 -23.72 -18.33 -10.05
N GLY A 692 -22.75 -17.81 -10.79
CA GLY A 692 -21.90 -18.57 -11.70
C GLY A 692 -20.81 -17.72 -12.33
N ALA A 693 -19.87 -18.33 -13.06
CA ALA A 693 -18.77 -17.60 -13.71
C ALA A 693 -19.28 -16.61 -14.77
N ILE A 694 -18.68 -15.42 -14.90
CA ILE A 694 -19.09 -14.46 -15.93
C ILE A 694 -18.86 -15.02 -17.34
N SER A 695 -17.86 -15.87 -17.53
CA SER A 695 -17.64 -16.61 -18.78
C SER A 695 -18.81 -17.51 -19.21
N GLN A 696 -19.65 -17.94 -18.27
CA GLN A 696 -20.84 -18.74 -18.53
C GLN A 696 -22.13 -17.90 -18.59
N VAL A 697 -22.19 -16.78 -17.86
CA VAL A 697 -23.36 -15.90 -17.76
C VAL A 697 -23.40 -14.83 -18.87
N PHE A 698 -22.24 -14.41 -19.38
CA PHE A 698 -22.14 -13.40 -20.43
C PHE A 698 -22.83 -13.84 -21.74
N GLY A 699 -23.56 -12.92 -22.37
CA GLY A 699 -24.29 -13.17 -23.62
C GLY A 699 -25.54 -14.06 -23.48
N GLN A 700 -25.94 -14.44 -22.26
CA GLN A 700 -27.08 -15.34 -22.02
C GLN A 700 -28.39 -14.56 -21.89
N CYS A 701 -29.44 -15.09 -22.53
CA CYS A 701 -30.74 -14.42 -22.64
C CYS A 701 -31.72 -14.71 -21.52
N SER A 702 -31.46 -15.76 -20.73
CA SER A 702 -32.43 -16.26 -19.75
C SER A 702 -32.33 -15.55 -18.39
N VAL A 703 -31.27 -14.77 -18.16
CA VAL A 703 -30.98 -14.15 -16.87
C VAL A 703 -30.49 -12.72 -17.00
N TYR A 704 -30.77 -11.91 -15.98
CA TYR A 704 -30.24 -10.57 -15.80
C TYR A 704 -29.10 -10.60 -14.76
N PRO A 705 -27.86 -10.22 -15.13
CA PRO A 705 -26.76 -10.02 -14.19
C PRO A 705 -27.00 -8.85 -13.24
N LEU A 706 -26.93 -9.11 -11.93
CA LEU A 706 -27.08 -8.08 -10.91
C LEU A 706 -25.75 -7.41 -10.60
N ALA A 707 -25.77 -6.09 -10.45
CA ALA A 707 -24.69 -5.33 -9.86
C ALA A 707 -24.56 -5.69 -8.37
N VAL A 708 -23.33 -5.98 -7.93
CA VAL A 708 -23.08 -6.43 -6.55
C VAL A 708 -22.53 -5.27 -5.72
N GLY A 709 -23.16 -5.01 -4.58
CA GLY A 709 -22.70 -4.01 -3.61
C GLY A 709 -21.43 -4.47 -2.90
N ASP A 710 -20.40 -3.63 -2.86
CA ASP A 710 -19.24 -3.84 -1.98
C ASP A 710 -19.61 -3.64 -0.49
N ARG A 711 -18.64 -3.77 0.42
CA ARG A 711 -18.83 -3.54 1.87
C ARG A 711 -19.25 -2.10 2.22
N ASN A 712 -19.14 -1.15 1.29
CA ASN A 712 -19.53 0.25 1.44
C ASN A 712 -20.86 0.57 0.73
N ASN A 713 -21.59 -0.45 0.26
CA ASN A 713 -22.77 -0.32 -0.61
C ASN A 713 -22.52 0.43 -1.93
N LYS A 714 -21.29 0.40 -2.46
CA LYS A 714 -20.99 0.79 -3.84
C LYS A 714 -21.31 -0.39 -4.75
N PHE A 715 -22.39 -0.29 -5.52
CA PHE A 715 -22.81 -1.35 -6.46
C PHE A 715 -22.01 -1.29 -7.76
N ILE A 716 -21.35 -2.40 -8.09
CA ILE A 716 -20.56 -2.54 -9.31
C ILE A 716 -21.25 -3.54 -10.24
N GLN A 717 -21.64 -3.07 -11.42
CA GLN A 717 -22.29 -3.88 -12.45
C GLN A 717 -21.23 -4.69 -13.23
N PRO A 718 -21.35 -6.03 -13.32
CA PRO A 718 -20.44 -6.86 -14.11
C PRO A 718 -20.40 -6.56 -15.61
N LEU A 719 -21.46 -5.98 -16.18
CA LEU A 719 -21.58 -5.65 -17.61
C LEU A 719 -21.76 -4.13 -17.84
N ILE A 720 -21.05 -3.58 -18.82
CA ILE A 720 -21.15 -2.17 -19.23
C ILE A 720 -21.49 -2.05 -20.71
N GLN A 721 -22.13 -0.93 -21.05
CA GLN A 721 -22.54 -0.58 -22.41
C GLN A 721 -21.41 0.11 -23.18
N GLU A 722 -21.57 0.33 -24.50
CA GLU A 722 -20.57 1.04 -25.33
C GLU A 722 -20.20 2.43 -24.79
N ASN A 723 -21.16 3.14 -24.18
CA ASN A 723 -20.95 4.45 -23.54
C ASN A 723 -20.30 4.37 -22.12
N GLN A 724 -19.78 3.20 -21.74
CA GLN A 724 -19.17 2.87 -20.44
C GLN A 724 -20.11 2.98 -19.22
N GLN A 725 -21.42 3.16 -19.43
CA GLN A 725 -22.40 3.10 -18.35
C GLN A 725 -22.72 1.63 -17.99
N PRO A 726 -23.08 1.34 -16.73
CA PRO A 726 -23.69 0.07 -16.35
C PRO A 726 -24.86 -0.33 -17.26
N ILE A 727 -25.10 -1.63 -17.42
CA ILE A 727 -26.44 -2.09 -17.83
C ILE A 727 -27.45 -1.84 -16.68
N ASP A 728 -28.69 -1.59 -17.07
CA ASP A 728 -29.84 -1.40 -16.18
C ASP A 728 -31.00 -2.34 -16.60
N PRO A 729 -32.07 -2.49 -15.79
CA PRO A 729 -33.20 -3.38 -16.10
C PRO A 729 -33.97 -3.09 -17.40
N THR A 730 -33.75 -1.94 -18.05
CA THR A 730 -34.33 -1.57 -19.35
C THR A 730 -33.44 -1.98 -20.54
N THR A 731 -32.19 -2.36 -20.28
CA THR A 731 -31.22 -2.76 -21.31
C THR A 731 -31.60 -4.09 -21.96
N ASP A 732 -31.76 -4.11 -23.29
CA ASP A 732 -32.07 -5.33 -24.06
C ASP A 732 -30.84 -6.24 -24.21
N LEU A 733 -30.70 -7.21 -23.31
CA LEU A 733 -29.63 -8.20 -23.33
C LEU A 733 -29.77 -9.27 -24.43
N CYS A 734 -30.85 -9.27 -25.22
CA CYS A 734 -31.17 -10.35 -26.14
C CYS A 734 -31.12 -9.96 -27.61
N SER A 735 -31.80 -8.89 -28.01
CA SER A 735 -31.79 -8.43 -29.40
C SER A 735 -30.50 -7.68 -29.73
N GLN A 736 -29.81 -7.15 -28.71
CA GLN A 736 -28.65 -6.27 -28.86
C GLN A 736 -27.38 -6.80 -28.18
N LYS A 737 -27.04 -8.09 -28.34
CA LYS A 737 -25.87 -8.73 -27.68
C LYS A 737 -24.49 -8.08 -27.94
N GLY A 738 -24.38 -7.12 -28.86
CA GLY A 738 -23.19 -6.33 -29.09
C GLY A 738 -23.10 -5.03 -28.27
N SER A 739 -24.22 -4.51 -27.73
CA SER A 739 -24.27 -3.20 -27.08
C SER A 739 -23.64 -3.18 -25.68
N TYR A 740 -23.35 -4.36 -25.12
CA TYR A 740 -22.75 -4.55 -23.79
C TYR A 740 -21.61 -5.57 -23.80
N TYR A 741 -20.70 -5.45 -22.84
CA TYR A 741 -19.52 -6.30 -22.67
C TYR A 741 -19.13 -6.38 -21.19
N PRO A 742 -18.29 -7.36 -20.77
CA PRO A 742 -17.82 -7.43 -19.39
C PRO A 742 -17.05 -6.17 -19.01
N ASN A 743 -17.25 -5.70 -17.78
CA ASN A 743 -16.57 -4.55 -17.23
C ASN A 743 -15.10 -4.89 -16.92
N TYR A 744 -14.27 -5.02 -17.95
CA TYR A 744 -12.90 -5.51 -17.84
C TYR A 744 -12.13 -4.79 -16.73
N GLN A 745 -12.14 -3.46 -16.72
CA GLN A 745 -11.46 -2.67 -15.70
C GLN A 745 -11.86 -3.10 -14.28
N ALA A 746 -13.15 -3.24 -13.98
CA ALA A 746 -13.61 -3.57 -12.63
C ALA A 746 -13.18 -4.97 -12.14
N PHE A 747 -13.02 -5.95 -13.03
CA PHE A 747 -12.51 -7.27 -12.62
C PHE A 747 -10.98 -7.30 -12.56
N GLN A 748 -10.31 -6.51 -13.40
CA GLN A 748 -8.87 -6.37 -13.47
C GLN A 748 -8.32 -5.62 -12.24
N THR A 749 -8.90 -4.48 -11.86
CA THR A 749 -8.57 -3.75 -10.62
C THR A 749 -9.04 -4.49 -9.36
N GLY A 750 -10.05 -5.35 -9.50
CA GLY A 750 -10.76 -6.01 -8.41
C GLY A 750 -11.92 -5.18 -7.83
N ASP A 751 -12.26 -4.03 -8.41
CA ASP A 751 -13.42 -3.23 -7.98
C ASP A 751 -14.74 -4.02 -7.97
N TYR A 752 -14.93 -5.00 -8.85
CA TYR A 752 -16.08 -5.91 -8.78
C TYR A 752 -15.92 -6.90 -7.61
N PRO A 753 -16.80 -6.89 -6.58
CA PRO A 753 -16.56 -7.61 -5.32
C PRO A 753 -16.34 -9.11 -5.44
N LEU A 754 -16.83 -9.73 -6.52
CA LEU A 754 -16.81 -11.17 -6.75
C LEU A 754 -15.80 -11.61 -7.84
N ALA A 755 -14.90 -10.71 -8.27
CA ALA A 755 -13.83 -11.02 -9.21
C ALA A 755 -12.72 -11.91 -8.59
N TYR A 756 -12.11 -12.76 -9.42
CA TYR A 756 -10.99 -13.61 -9.05
C TYR A 756 -10.04 -13.85 -10.24
N PRO A 757 -8.72 -14.01 -9.98
CA PRO A 757 -7.76 -14.38 -11.02
C PRO A 757 -7.89 -15.86 -11.41
N LEU A 758 -7.56 -16.17 -12.67
CA LEU A 758 -7.28 -17.52 -13.15
C LEU A 758 -5.76 -17.65 -13.33
N ALA A 759 -5.15 -18.69 -12.74
CA ALA A 759 -3.71 -18.85 -12.74
C ALA A 759 -3.25 -20.27 -13.05
N VAL A 760 -2.06 -20.37 -13.65
CA VAL A 760 -1.29 -21.61 -13.74
C VAL A 760 -0.50 -21.77 -12.45
N ILE A 761 -0.73 -22.87 -11.73
CA ILE A 761 -0.10 -23.21 -10.45
C ILE A 761 0.88 -24.36 -10.68
N PHE A 762 2.14 -24.17 -10.34
CA PHE A 762 3.21 -25.14 -10.57
C PHE A 762 4.26 -25.11 -9.44
N ARG A 763 5.08 -26.15 -9.35
CA ARG A 763 6.09 -26.26 -8.30
C ARG A 763 7.24 -25.26 -8.50
N ARG A 764 7.75 -24.72 -7.40
CA ARG A 764 8.94 -23.86 -7.33
C ARG A 764 10.24 -24.70 -7.31
N ASP A 765 10.39 -25.59 -8.28
CA ASP A 765 11.52 -26.52 -8.38
C ASP A 765 12.27 -26.36 -9.72
N ASN A 766 13.42 -25.68 -9.67
CA ASN A 766 14.28 -25.44 -10.84
C ASN A 766 14.94 -26.71 -11.42
N ARG A 767 14.74 -27.89 -10.80
CA ARG A 767 15.20 -29.18 -11.33
C ARG A 767 14.17 -29.85 -12.26
N ARG A 768 12.91 -29.41 -12.21
CA ARG A 768 11.85 -29.85 -13.12
C ARG A 768 11.88 -29.00 -14.39
N GLU A 769 11.35 -29.54 -15.47
CA GLU A 769 11.14 -28.76 -16.68
C GLU A 769 10.13 -27.63 -16.39
N ALA A 770 10.41 -26.42 -16.88
CA ALA A 770 9.67 -25.21 -16.53
C ALA A 770 8.28 -25.11 -17.20
N ILE A 771 7.61 -26.24 -17.48
CA ILE A 771 6.44 -26.29 -18.34
C ILE A 771 5.28 -25.45 -17.83
N GLY A 772 4.95 -25.45 -16.53
CA GLY A 772 3.89 -24.59 -15.98
C GLY A 772 4.21 -23.10 -16.09
N ASP A 773 5.47 -22.73 -15.83
CA ASP A 773 5.98 -21.35 -15.94
C ASP A 773 5.91 -20.85 -17.39
N ARG A 774 6.24 -21.73 -18.35
CA ARG A 774 6.21 -21.49 -19.80
C ARG A 774 4.81 -21.55 -20.40
N PHE A 775 3.93 -22.41 -19.90
CA PHE A 775 2.54 -22.46 -20.35
C PHE A 775 1.78 -21.19 -19.95
N ALA A 776 2.06 -20.65 -18.76
CA ALA A 776 1.57 -19.33 -18.38
C ALA A 776 2.10 -18.21 -19.29
N GLU A 777 3.35 -18.31 -19.77
CA GLU A 777 3.88 -17.36 -20.75
C GLU A 777 3.22 -17.49 -22.12
N ILE A 778 2.86 -18.71 -22.56
CA ILE A 778 2.02 -18.93 -23.74
C ILE A 778 0.68 -18.24 -23.54
N LEU A 779 -0.04 -18.50 -22.45
CA LEU A 779 -1.34 -17.88 -22.19
C LEU A 779 -1.28 -16.34 -22.13
N ASN A 780 -0.13 -15.76 -21.77
CA ASN A 780 0.10 -14.31 -21.72
C ASN A 780 0.58 -13.69 -23.04
N THR A 781 0.73 -14.47 -24.12
CA THR A 781 0.96 -13.92 -25.47
C THR A 781 -0.24 -13.11 -25.95
N GLN A 782 -0.02 -12.07 -26.75
CA GLN A 782 -1.11 -11.27 -27.32
C GLN A 782 -2.12 -12.15 -28.06
N GLU A 783 -1.64 -13.09 -28.88
CA GLU A 783 -2.43 -14.07 -29.61
C GLU A 783 -3.32 -14.93 -28.68
N SER A 784 -2.80 -15.36 -27.53
CA SER A 784 -3.60 -16.10 -26.55
C SER A 784 -4.63 -15.22 -25.86
N GLN A 785 -4.29 -13.97 -25.53
CA GLN A 785 -5.20 -13.02 -24.88
C GLN A 785 -6.37 -12.66 -25.80
N GLU A 786 -6.13 -12.52 -27.11
CA GLU A 786 -7.18 -12.38 -28.13
C GLU A 786 -8.11 -13.60 -28.20
N LEU A 787 -7.58 -14.83 -28.12
CA LEU A 787 -8.39 -16.05 -28.05
C LEU A 787 -9.22 -16.12 -26.76
N LEU A 788 -8.59 -15.87 -25.61
CA LEU A 788 -9.22 -15.91 -24.30
C LEU A 788 -10.37 -14.89 -24.20
N SER A 789 -10.23 -13.69 -24.78
CA SER A 789 -11.29 -12.66 -24.81
C SER A 789 -12.61 -13.13 -25.43
N LYS A 790 -12.57 -14.14 -26.32
CA LYS A 790 -13.77 -14.70 -26.99
C LYS A 790 -14.50 -15.73 -26.12
N THR A 791 -13.85 -16.24 -25.07
CA THR A 791 -14.42 -17.26 -24.17
C THR A 791 -15.30 -16.72 -23.04
N GLY A 792 -15.46 -15.39 -22.97
CA GLY A 792 -16.24 -14.71 -21.93
C GLY A 792 -15.47 -14.44 -20.64
N ILE A 793 -14.23 -14.95 -20.48
CA ILE A 793 -13.32 -14.47 -19.45
C ILE A 793 -12.73 -13.11 -19.80
N ILE A 794 -12.09 -12.50 -18.81
CA ILE A 794 -11.53 -11.18 -18.88
C ILE A 794 -10.00 -11.30 -19.06
N PRO A 795 -9.46 -11.00 -20.25
CA PRO A 795 -8.03 -11.12 -20.51
C PRO A 795 -7.24 -10.07 -19.71
N ILE A 796 -5.95 -10.33 -19.50
CA ILE A 796 -5.00 -9.36 -18.96
C ILE A 796 -4.74 -8.21 -19.95
N LEU A 797 -4.56 -8.56 -21.24
CA LEU A 797 -4.41 -7.58 -22.32
C LEU A 797 -5.78 -7.32 -22.94
N ASN A 798 -6.24 -6.07 -22.95
CA ASN A 798 -7.54 -5.72 -23.52
C ASN A 798 -7.43 -5.57 -25.05
N PRO A 799 -8.01 -6.48 -25.86
CA PRO A 799 -7.90 -6.40 -27.33
C PRO A 799 -8.63 -5.21 -27.96
N ARG A 800 -9.37 -4.41 -27.17
CA ARG A 800 -10.03 -3.17 -27.64
C ARG A 800 -9.23 -1.88 -27.38
N ASN A 801 -8.14 -1.94 -26.61
CA ASN A 801 -7.19 -0.83 -26.42
C ASN A 801 -5.77 -1.36 -26.70
N PRO A 802 -5.28 -1.29 -27.95
CA PRO A 802 -3.91 -1.68 -28.31
C PRO A 802 -2.84 -0.70 -27.78
#